data_AF-A0AAC8ZLE0-F1
#
_entry.id   AF-A0AAC8ZLE0-F1
#
_cell.length_a   1.000
_cell.length_b   1.000
_cell.length_c   1.000
_cell.angle_alpha   90.00
_cell.angle_beta   90.00
_cell.angle_gamma   90.00
#
_symmetry.space_group_name_H-M   'P 1'
#
loop_
_entity.id
_entity.type
_entity.pdbx_description
1 polymer ?
#
loop_
_entity_poly.entity_id
_entity_poly.type
_entity_poly.pdbx_seq_one_letter_code
_entity_poly.pdbx_strand_id
1 'polypeptide(L)'
;MFGLLIKSLSDKIKADIKKNLKNNAIYRKHCWNLPERIQVYCSTHYLKAMLILWTAAGCSLLIAELFRSQFHSVASTHLKGVTTLPTWMSSLLGGQLTIIGIVFPLVVGLISVLFQKKSSRIHIQSAYQLHSGYMFAGLSGLSLAAFILIGGMVSSIGDKYLDVAFAITALVWMLFNISLSIWFFITSLNILDDKKRDRLMLKYFQSEIVSNYIIRSQIDSSINYLSIHIDKQHIKGIEIVNRYDSNMHLIHHNLHEDKEIRDVKLWLVNLLFRRLKPVKGKTGKIIITSSLKHNKNKITLLASSDVIIPRYWTFLFKICFIKGPKENRKAYRNITRDFYGEAYDALSDRNISTFIAATDRLIETYTTLKKSFQCNSMNYLDKYNDSGSLVTFSQSFHHDFYAFNHEAVKSLETTGEYFRKIIDVPFSIYRELDCVKINEFQQCIQSLFYLWHALINWRSGYGDNLSISQEQRYRELIRCLIGEWESWYMWRRPNDKSEDRLDDYSEHLLYHLNQTAQIAMTAIMADDRFASDHSSDMLLLWFSQNRFEQHFEEYRWHSFFLTPSYLTMTPDSQEWLSILRGYPYSYEAAQSIIFSNALADIRLLTAGYIISHVKQRNNIRLKEVIKRLLKSELVYPTGANDQMTATFTSATDIIDSIIRLGYQQDTHKGYWYEKLSDLVEKFSAYNETKMISGRIHMGIYEDVSNIYEGYTDIAFYLSSSPHPVSRRVLNALNDNIFSYHRKERIIFQLERMKRDKETSSRGYLMSKEEFKNKINFFNETLDAYIQAFNQSLYTDLLNADIDTARLKKTDLTLTQELPQTLTQNTLLSHFSFRTSEDSTKQWETKCICTEIPKNIISRDINSNFFEDLTSISNVEKHMLHNVYHRLLHLSSSRTEIVHDVEELLKNLREITSDEDNYTLILFGTYFGQTLRELTHHENRHSELGITLNTISNVRDLMPIRVNNCDIYQVWRQNENHSLLIRNSIFGDIYFFSDSDNTLFNSSWQSSDENPLEGIVTTCWKQEMEIKGSAVARFEHL
;
A
#
# COMPACT_ATOMS: atom_id res chain seq x y z
N MET A 1 9.19 -43.61 15.35
CA MET A 1 10.47 -43.10 15.93
C MET A 1 11.38 -42.39 14.92
N PHE A 2 11.34 -42.68 13.61
CA PHE A 2 12.16 -41.95 12.61
C PHE A 2 11.78 -40.47 12.34
N GLY A 3 10.61 -39.99 12.81
CA GLY A 3 10.15 -38.61 12.61
C GLY A 3 10.85 -37.54 13.46
N LEU A 4 11.73 -37.92 14.38
CA LEU A 4 12.51 -36.98 15.21
C LEU A 4 13.83 -36.55 14.55
N LEU A 5 14.31 -37.25 13.51
CA LEU A 5 15.64 -37.05 12.92
C LEU A 5 15.63 -36.33 11.55
N ILE A 6 14.45 -36.11 10.95
CA ILE A 6 14.32 -35.48 9.63
C ILE A 6 13.22 -34.41 9.72
N LYS A 7 13.55 -33.21 10.21
CA LYS A 7 12.65 -32.05 10.13
C LYS A 7 13.03 -31.19 8.94
N SER A 8 12.30 -31.34 7.83
CA SER A 8 12.38 -30.37 6.72
C SER A 8 11.50 -29.15 6.99
N LEU A 9 11.63 -28.12 6.14
CA LEU A 9 10.76 -26.95 6.16
C LEU A 9 9.31 -27.35 5.86
N SER A 10 9.10 -28.26 4.90
CA SER A 10 7.79 -28.85 4.61
C SER A 10 7.17 -29.53 5.84
N ASP A 11 7.95 -30.32 6.58
CA ASP A 11 7.44 -31.01 7.78
C ASP A 11 7.08 -30.04 8.90
N LYS A 12 7.89 -28.98 9.09
CA LYS A 12 7.60 -27.92 10.07
C LYS A 12 6.31 -27.18 9.72
N ILE A 13 6.17 -26.72 8.48
CA ILE A 13 4.98 -26.01 8.00
C ILE A 13 3.72 -26.87 8.10
N LYS A 14 3.80 -28.15 7.71
CA LYS A 14 2.69 -29.10 7.87
C LYS A 14 2.28 -29.26 9.33
N ALA A 15 3.26 -29.38 10.23
CA ALA A 15 2.98 -29.49 11.66
C ALA A 15 2.35 -28.21 12.23
N ASP A 16 2.83 -27.03 11.81
CA ASP A 16 2.32 -25.73 12.25
C ASP A 16 0.88 -25.49 11.75
N ILE A 17 0.59 -25.74 10.47
CA ILE A 17 -0.78 -25.65 9.92
C ILE A 17 -1.71 -26.61 10.67
N LYS A 18 -1.30 -27.87 10.87
CA LYS A 18 -2.10 -28.86 11.59
C LYS A 18 -2.33 -28.46 13.05
N LYS A 19 -1.35 -27.85 13.71
CA LYS A 19 -1.47 -27.34 15.08
C LYS A 19 -2.48 -26.19 15.14
N ASN A 20 -2.38 -25.25 14.21
CA ASN A 20 -3.24 -24.08 14.14
C ASN A 20 -4.70 -24.46 13.82
N LEU A 21 -4.93 -25.41 12.91
CA LEU A 21 -6.27 -25.87 12.54
C LEU A 21 -6.83 -26.98 13.44
N LYS A 22 -6.11 -27.40 14.49
CA LYS A 22 -6.50 -28.53 15.36
C LYS A 22 -7.86 -28.31 16.03
N ASN A 23 -8.17 -27.06 16.38
CA ASN A 23 -9.40 -26.67 17.08
C ASN A 23 -10.58 -26.42 16.12
N ASN A 24 -10.34 -26.39 14.81
CA ASN A 24 -11.40 -26.17 13.82
C ASN A 24 -12.19 -27.48 13.58
N ALA A 25 -13.46 -27.49 13.98
CA ALA A 25 -14.32 -28.67 13.87
C ALA A 25 -14.62 -29.05 12.41
N ILE A 26 -14.78 -28.04 11.53
CA ILE A 26 -15.08 -28.23 10.10
C ILE A 26 -13.85 -28.84 9.41
N TYR A 27 -12.65 -28.31 9.68
CA TYR A 27 -11.39 -28.89 9.20
C TYR A 27 -11.29 -30.38 9.55
N ARG A 28 -11.54 -30.73 10.82
CA ARG A 28 -11.47 -32.13 11.30
C ARG A 28 -12.50 -33.04 10.63
N LYS A 29 -13.72 -32.55 10.39
CA LYS A 29 -14.82 -33.33 9.78
C LYS A 29 -14.49 -33.78 8.36
N HIS A 30 -13.74 -32.96 7.63
CA HIS A 30 -13.45 -33.14 6.20
C HIS A 30 -11.99 -33.53 5.90
N CYS A 31 -11.14 -33.69 6.92
CA CYS A 31 -9.86 -34.38 6.77
C CYS A 31 -10.04 -35.90 6.64
N TRP A 32 -9.08 -36.55 5.98
CA TRP A 32 -8.97 -38.00 6.00
C TRP A 32 -8.83 -38.52 7.44
N ASN A 33 -9.65 -39.51 7.80
CA ASN A 33 -9.53 -40.30 9.03
C ASN A 33 -8.32 -41.24 8.96
N LEU A 34 -7.95 -41.88 10.07
CA LEU A 34 -6.74 -42.72 10.11
C LEU A 34 -6.76 -43.89 9.09
N PRO A 35 -7.86 -44.66 8.93
CA PRO A 35 -7.94 -45.70 7.88
C PRO A 35 -7.88 -45.11 6.47
N GLU A 36 -8.59 -43.99 6.24
CA GLU A 36 -8.60 -43.28 4.96
C GLU A 36 -7.19 -42.79 4.59
N ARG A 37 -6.42 -42.25 5.55
CA ARG A 37 -5.03 -41.82 5.34
C ARG A 37 -4.11 -42.96 4.95
N ILE A 38 -4.25 -44.12 5.59
CA ILE A 38 -3.46 -45.30 5.25
C ILE A 38 -3.79 -45.74 3.83
N GLN A 39 -5.08 -45.80 3.47
CA GLN A 39 -5.51 -46.17 2.13
C GLN A 39 -5.02 -45.19 1.06
N VAL A 40 -5.13 -43.88 1.31
CA VAL A 40 -4.62 -42.83 0.42
C VAL A 40 -3.11 -42.93 0.27
N TYR A 41 -2.36 -43.15 1.36
CA TYR A 41 -0.91 -43.37 1.32
C TYR A 41 -0.54 -44.61 0.49
N CYS A 42 -1.23 -45.72 0.73
CA CYS A 42 -1.02 -46.96 -0.02
C CYS A 42 -1.36 -46.81 -1.50
N SER A 43 -2.34 -45.97 -1.84
CA SER A 43 -2.76 -45.72 -3.23
C SER A 43 -1.80 -44.77 -3.96
N THR A 44 -1.30 -43.74 -3.28
CA THR A 44 -0.33 -42.77 -3.83
C THR A 44 1.08 -43.36 -3.96
N HIS A 45 1.47 -44.24 -3.04
CA HIS A 45 2.79 -44.87 -3.00
C HIS A 45 2.71 -46.40 -3.05
N TYR A 46 1.93 -46.93 -4.00
CA TYR A 46 1.63 -48.35 -4.13
C TYR A 46 2.88 -49.25 -4.17
N LEU A 47 3.96 -48.85 -4.86
CA LEU A 47 5.21 -49.63 -4.87
C LEU A 47 5.84 -49.75 -3.48
N LYS A 48 5.89 -48.65 -2.71
CA LYS A 48 6.43 -48.68 -1.34
C LYS A 48 5.54 -49.50 -0.43
N ALA A 49 4.22 -49.40 -0.60
CA ALA A 49 3.27 -50.19 0.15
C ALA A 49 3.40 -51.70 -0.16
N MET A 50 3.63 -52.06 -1.43
CA MET A 50 3.94 -53.45 -1.82
C MET A 50 5.22 -53.94 -1.16
N LEU A 51 6.30 -53.14 -1.20
CA LEU A 51 7.55 -53.51 -0.52
C LEU A 51 7.33 -53.75 0.97
N ILE A 52 6.53 -52.90 1.64
CA ILE A 52 6.18 -53.09 3.05
C ILE A 52 5.44 -54.41 3.26
N LEU A 53 4.46 -54.75 2.42
CA LEU A 53 3.73 -56.02 2.51
C LEU A 53 4.65 -57.24 2.32
N TRP A 54 5.53 -57.20 1.32
CA TRP A 54 6.51 -58.26 1.09
C TRP A 54 7.50 -58.40 2.26
N THR A 55 7.99 -57.28 2.80
CA THR A 55 8.85 -57.33 3.99
C THR A 55 8.11 -57.86 5.21
N ALA A 56 6.84 -57.50 5.40
CA ALA A 56 6.02 -58.01 6.50
C ALA A 56 5.77 -59.52 6.36
N ALA A 57 5.48 -60.01 5.15
CA ALA A 57 5.34 -61.43 4.87
C ALA A 57 6.65 -62.20 5.10
N GLY A 58 7.78 -61.66 4.63
CA GLY A 58 9.11 -62.22 4.88
C GLY A 58 9.49 -62.24 6.35
N CYS A 59 9.24 -61.15 7.08
CA CYS A 59 9.44 -61.09 8.53
C CYS A 59 8.52 -62.07 9.27
N SER A 60 7.27 -62.25 8.84
CA SER A 60 6.34 -63.23 9.42
C SER A 60 6.90 -64.64 9.31
N LEU A 61 7.42 -65.02 8.14
CA LEU A 61 8.07 -66.31 7.93
C LEU A 61 9.34 -66.46 8.77
N LEU A 62 10.17 -65.42 8.84
CA LEU A 62 11.41 -65.43 9.62
C LEU A 62 11.12 -65.57 11.12
N ILE A 63 10.10 -64.88 11.64
CA ILE A 63 9.63 -65.01 13.02
C ILE A 63 9.06 -66.42 13.26
N ALA A 64 8.29 -66.96 12.31
CA ALA A 64 7.76 -68.32 12.40
C ALA A 64 8.87 -69.38 12.45
N GLU A 65 10.00 -69.15 11.78
CA GLU A 65 11.16 -70.05 11.82
C GLU A 65 11.99 -69.87 13.10
N LEU A 66 12.25 -68.62 13.53
CA LEU A 66 13.01 -68.34 14.77
C LEU A 66 12.33 -68.88 16.03
N PHE A 67 10.99 -68.84 16.08
CA PHE A 67 10.20 -69.33 17.22
C PHE A 67 9.50 -70.66 16.93
N ARG A 68 10.07 -71.46 16.02
CA ARG A 68 9.47 -72.71 15.54
C ARG A 68 9.01 -73.65 16.65
N SER A 69 9.79 -73.83 17.72
CA SER A 69 9.43 -74.70 18.84
C SER A 69 8.16 -74.24 19.57
N GLN A 70 8.02 -72.93 19.78
CA GLN A 70 6.87 -72.33 20.45
C GLN A 70 5.63 -72.36 19.55
N PHE A 71 5.76 -71.95 18.28
CA PHE A 71 4.64 -71.95 17.34
C PHE A 71 4.16 -73.35 16.98
N HIS A 72 5.04 -74.33 16.87
CA HIS A 72 4.66 -75.72 16.63
C HIS A 72 3.88 -76.32 17.83
N SER A 73 4.29 -76.02 19.06
CA SER A 73 3.57 -76.41 20.27
C SER A 73 2.18 -75.75 20.32
N VAL A 74 2.10 -74.44 20.05
CA VAL A 74 0.81 -73.72 20.03
C VAL A 74 -0.12 -74.25 18.92
N ALA A 75 0.40 -74.47 17.71
CA ALA A 75 -0.38 -74.95 16.57
C ALA A 75 -0.93 -76.38 16.80
N SER A 76 -0.12 -77.29 17.36
CA SER A 76 -0.56 -78.65 17.68
C SER A 76 -1.59 -78.71 18.80
N THR A 77 -1.56 -77.76 19.75
CA THR A 77 -2.46 -77.74 20.90
C THR A 77 -3.80 -77.04 20.61
N HIS A 78 -3.76 -75.91 19.89
CA HIS A 78 -4.94 -75.05 19.71
C HIS A 78 -5.53 -75.05 18.29
N LEU A 79 -4.79 -75.46 17.27
CA LEU A 79 -5.18 -75.32 15.87
C LEU A 79 -5.32 -76.69 15.16
N LYS A 80 -6.37 -77.44 15.53
CA LYS A 80 -6.70 -78.73 14.91
C LYS A 80 -6.99 -78.54 13.41
N GLY A 81 -6.27 -79.26 12.54
CA GLY A 81 -6.46 -79.25 11.09
C GLY A 81 -5.60 -78.24 10.31
N VAL A 82 -4.72 -77.47 10.96
CA VAL A 82 -3.87 -76.49 10.26
C VAL A 82 -2.85 -77.10 9.30
N THR A 83 -2.53 -78.40 9.43
CA THR A 83 -1.68 -79.11 8.47
C THR A 83 -2.35 -79.35 7.11
N THR A 84 -3.67 -79.20 6.98
CA THR A 84 -4.37 -79.29 5.68
C THR A 84 -4.51 -77.94 4.98
N LEU A 85 -4.12 -76.82 5.61
CA LEU A 85 -4.21 -75.49 5.02
C LEU A 85 -3.47 -75.34 3.67
N PRO A 86 -2.30 -75.97 3.45
CA PRO A 86 -1.62 -75.91 2.16
C PRO A 86 -2.47 -76.43 0.98
N THR A 87 -3.38 -77.39 1.20
CA THR A 87 -4.23 -77.91 0.11
C THR A 87 -5.27 -76.90 -0.38
N TRP A 88 -5.59 -75.90 0.45
CA TRP A 88 -6.55 -74.83 0.11
C TRP A 88 -5.89 -73.73 -0.74
N MET A 89 -4.56 -73.68 -0.81
CA MET A 89 -3.82 -72.61 -1.51
C MET A 89 -4.19 -72.50 -2.99
N SER A 90 -4.48 -73.62 -3.67
CA SER A 90 -4.93 -73.61 -5.07
C SER A 90 -6.29 -72.92 -5.23
N SER A 91 -7.25 -73.21 -4.35
CA SER A 91 -8.56 -72.56 -4.34
C SER A 91 -8.45 -71.07 -3.97
N LEU A 92 -7.56 -70.72 -3.04
CA LEU A 92 -7.32 -69.33 -2.64
C LEU A 92 -6.68 -68.52 -3.78
N LEU A 93 -5.73 -69.11 -4.52
CA LEU A 93 -5.14 -68.52 -5.72
C LEU A 93 -6.21 -68.28 -6.80
N GLY A 94 -7.05 -69.28 -7.07
CA GLY A 94 -8.15 -69.17 -8.04
C GLY A 94 -9.15 -68.07 -7.69
N GLY A 95 -9.55 -67.97 -6.43
CA GLY A 95 -10.43 -66.91 -5.93
C GLY A 95 -9.81 -65.51 -6.09
N GLN A 96 -8.54 -65.33 -5.75
CA GLN A 96 -7.83 -64.05 -5.91
C GLN A 96 -7.70 -63.64 -7.38
N LEU A 97 -7.30 -64.57 -8.26
CA LEU A 97 -7.17 -64.27 -9.69
C LEU A 97 -8.52 -63.90 -10.32
N THR A 98 -9.63 -64.45 -9.84
CA THR A 98 -10.98 -64.10 -10.32
C THR A 98 -11.38 -62.69 -9.89
N ILE A 99 -11.12 -62.31 -8.62
CA ILE A 99 -11.40 -60.95 -8.12
C ILE A 99 -10.62 -59.90 -8.92
N ILE A 100 -9.33 -60.15 -9.16
CA ILE A 100 -8.44 -59.22 -9.86
C ILE A 100 -8.72 -59.19 -11.37
N GLY A 101 -8.96 -60.36 -11.98
CA GLY A 101 -9.08 -60.50 -13.43
C GLY A 101 -10.45 -60.11 -13.98
N ILE A 102 -11.52 -60.25 -13.18
CA ILE A 102 -12.89 -60.01 -13.63
C ILE A 102 -13.51 -58.83 -12.87
N VAL A 103 -13.53 -58.90 -11.54
CA VAL A 103 -14.39 -58.00 -10.77
C VAL A 103 -13.86 -56.57 -10.71
N PHE A 104 -12.56 -56.37 -10.45
CA PHE A 104 -11.97 -55.03 -10.41
C PHE A 104 -12.03 -54.30 -11.76
N PRO A 105 -11.64 -54.90 -12.90
CA PRO A 105 -11.77 -54.25 -14.22
C PRO A 105 -13.20 -53.87 -14.56
N LEU A 106 -14.18 -54.73 -14.24
CA LEU A 106 -15.59 -54.48 -14.53
C LEU A 106 -16.14 -53.27 -13.77
N VAL A 107 -15.89 -53.20 -12.45
CA VAL A 107 -16.36 -52.07 -11.62
C VAL A 107 -15.67 -50.75 -11.99
N VAL A 108 -14.35 -50.79 -12.24
CA VAL A 108 -13.60 -49.60 -12.67
C VAL A 108 -14.05 -49.14 -14.06
N GLY A 109 -14.32 -50.08 -14.97
CA GLY A 109 -14.86 -49.79 -16.30
C GLY A 109 -16.23 -49.10 -16.22
N LEU A 110 -17.15 -49.64 -15.42
CA LEU A 110 -18.48 -49.06 -15.21
C LEU A 110 -18.41 -47.61 -14.70
N ILE A 111 -17.63 -47.37 -13.65
CA ILE A 111 -17.46 -46.01 -13.09
C ILE A 111 -16.81 -45.06 -14.09
N SER A 112 -15.83 -45.54 -14.85
CA SER A 112 -15.15 -44.73 -15.87
C SER A 112 -16.09 -44.30 -17.00
N VAL A 113 -17.00 -45.18 -17.43
CA VAL A 113 -18.03 -44.88 -18.44
C VAL A 113 -19.08 -43.91 -17.90
N LEU A 114 -19.53 -44.13 -16.66
CA LEU A 114 -20.58 -43.31 -16.04
C LEU A 114 -20.17 -41.83 -15.92
N PHE A 115 -18.89 -41.56 -15.64
CA PHE A 115 -18.36 -40.21 -15.51
C PHE A 115 -17.65 -39.69 -16.77
N GLN A 116 -17.69 -40.41 -17.89
CA GLN A 116 -16.92 -40.08 -19.10
C GLN A 116 -17.27 -38.70 -19.69
N LYS A 117 -18.53 -38.24 -19.52
CA LYS A 117 -19.07 -37.01 -20.12
C LYS A 117 -19.02 -35.76 -19.21
N LYS A 118 -18.56 -35.86 -17.96
CA LYS A 118 -18.52 -34.70 -17.04
C LYS A 118 -17.17 -33.98 -17.11
N SER A 119 -17.13 -32.65 -17.10
CA SER A 119 -15.90 -31.85 -17.01
C SER A 119 -15.14 -32.10 -15.70
N SER A 120 -15.86 -32.36 -14.61
CA SER A 120 -15.29 -32.73 -13.32
C SER A 120 -14.77 -34.17 -13.25
N ARG A 121 -14.82 -34.93 -14.36
CA ARG A 121 -14.37 -36.32 -14.44
C ARG A 121 -12.98 -36.51 -13.87
N ILE A 122 -12.03 -35.63 -14.20
CA ILE A 122 -10.64 -35.77 -13.75
C ILE A 122 -10.58 -35.80 -12.23
N HIS A 123 -11.34 -34.93 -11.55
CA HIS A 123 -11.35 -34.83 -10.09
C HIS A 123 -12.18 -35.92 -9.43
N ILE A 124 -13.35 -36.26 -9.99
CA ILE A 124 -14.18 -37.37 -9.49
C ILE A 124 -13.41 -38.69 -9.61
N GLN A 125 -12.79 -38.92 -10.77
CA GLN A 125 -11.98 -40.11 -11.02
C GLN A 125 -10.75 -40.13 -10.11
N SER A 126 -10.05 -39.01 -9.94
CA SER A 126 -8.87 -38.94 -9.05
C SER A 126 -9.25 -39.20 -7.59
N ALA A 127 -10.33 -38.59 -7.09
CA ALA A 127 -10.85 -38.81 -5.74
C ALA A 127 -11.25 -40.27 -5.53
N TYR A 128 -11.95 -40.86 -6.51
CA TYR A 128 -12.33 -42.27 -6.50
C TYR A 128 -11.10 -43.19 -6.51
N GLN A 129 -10.14 -42.96 -7.40
CA GLN A 129 -8.93 -43.78 -7.53
C GLN A 129 -8.11 -43.77 -6.23
N LEU A 130 -7.98 -42.61 -5.60
CA LEU A 130 -7.24 -42.41 -4.37
C LEU A 130 -7.94 -43.04 -3.15
N HIS A 131 -9.26 -42.87 -3.03
CA HIS A 131 -10.01 -43.34 -1.86
C HIS A 131 -10.42 -44.82 -1.93
N SER A 132 -10.79 -45.31 -3.12
CA SER A 132 -11.11 -46.73 -3.31
C SER A 132 -9.86 -47.61 -3.15
N GLY A 133 -8.69 -47.04 -3.45
CA GLY A 133 -7.40 -47.71 -3.49
C GLY A 133 -7.38 -48.97 -4.35
N TYR A 134 -8.16 -48.95 -5.44
CA TYR A 134 -8.27 -50.06 -6.38
C TYR A 134 -6.90 -50.52 -6.90
N MET A 135 -5.96 -49.61 -7.16
CA MET A 135 -4.59 -49.95 -7.58
C MET A 135 -3.85 -50.73 -6.50
N PHE A 136 -3.91 -50.27 -5.25
CA PHE A 136 -3.27 -50.94 -4.12
C PHE A 136 -3.93 -52.30 -3.83
N ALA A 137 -5.26 -52.37 -3.81
CA ALA A 137 -6.00 -53.61 -3.60
C ALA A 137 -5.71 -54.63 -4.70
N GLY A 138 -5.69 -54.21 -5.97
CA GLY A 138 -5.38 -55.07 -7.12
C GLY A 138 -3.95 -55.58 -7.10
N LEU A 139 -2.97 -54.70 -6.86
CA LEU A 139 -1.55 -55.06 -6.78
C LEU A 139 -1.24 -55.92 -5.55
N SER A 140 -1.92 -55.70 -4.44
CA SER A 140 -1.82 -56.56 -3.25
C SER A 140 -2.36 -57.96 -3.53
N GLY A 141 -3.46 -58.07 -4.26
CA GLY A 141 -4.00 -59.34 -4.74
C GLY A 141 -3.02 -60.08 -5.66
N LEU A 142 -2.42 -59.36 -6.61
CA LEU A 142 -1.45 -59.94 -7.56
C LEU A 142 -0.15 -60.34 -6.86
N SER A 143 0.29 -59.55 -5.89
CA SER A 143 1.44 -59.86 -5.03
C SER A 143 1.18 -61.10 -4.18
N LEU A 144 -0.04 -61.27 -3.64
CA LEU A 144 -0.42 -62.48 -2.92
C LEU A 144 -0.43 -63.70 -3.85
N ALA A 145 -0.94 -63.58 -5.09
CA ALA A 145 -0.89 -64.67 -6.06
C ALA A 145 0.56 -65.09 -6.37
N ALA A 146 1.46 -64.12 -6.57
CA ALA A 146 2.88 -64.38 -6.73
C ALA A 146 3.52 -65.01 -5.48
N PHE A 147 3.15 -64.55 -4.28
CA PHE A 147 3.61 -65.13 -3.01
C PHE A 147 3.20 -66.60 -2.85
N ILE A 148 1.95 -66.94 -3.20
CA ILE A 148 1.45 -68.33 -3.18
C ILE A 148 2.21 -69.20 -4.19
N LEU A 149 2.46 -68.69 -5.42
CA LEU A 149 3.26 -69.40 -6.42
C LEU A 149 4.69 -69.66 -5.97
N ILE A 150 5.33 -68.65 -5.36
CA ILE A 150 6.67 -68.79 -4.78
C ILE A 150 6.64 -69.81 -3.63
N GLY A 151 5.63 -69.77 -2.76
CA GLY A 151 5.42 -70.76 -1.71
C GLY A 151 5.32 -72.18 -2.26
N GLY A 152 4.60 -72.40 -3.37
CA GLY A 152 4.51 -73.70 -4.04
C GLY A 152 5.82 -74.15 -4.71
N MET A 153 6.69 -73.23 -5.12
CA MET A 153 8.04 -73.57 -5.57
C MET A 153 8.93 -73.93 -4.38
N VAL A 154 8.83 -73.18 -3.28
CA VAL A 154 9.59 -73.43 -2.04
C VAL A 154 9.15 -74.73 -1.37
N SER A 155 7.89 -75.15 -1.47
CA SER A 155 7.42 -76.44 -0.94
C SER A 155 8.05 -77.66 -1.62
N SER A 156 8.66 -77.48 -2.80
CA SER A 156 9.47 -78.54 -3.43
C SER A 156 10.84 -78.74 -2.76
N ILE A 157 11.27 -77.78 -1.94
CA ILE A 157 12.59 -77.72 -1.28
C ILE A 157 12.46 -77.71 0.26
N GLY A 158 11.36 -77.19 0.80
CA GLY A 158 11.12 -76.97 2.23
C GLY A 158 10.52 -78.16 2.98
N ASP A 159 10.37 -78.01 4.30
CA ASP A 159 9.71 -79.00 5.14
C ASP A 159 8.22 -78.69 5.35
N LYS A 160 7.45 -79.69 5.82
CA LYS A 160 6.00 -79.57 6.04
C LYS A 160 5.61 -78.44 7.01
N TYR A 161 6.53 -78.01 7.89
CA TYR A 161 6.26 -76.92 8.83
C TYR A 161 6.28 -75.58 8.10
N LEU A 162 7.30 -75.37 7.27
CA LEU A 162 7.46 -74.17 6.46
C LEU A 162 6.32 -74.01 5.45
N ASP A 163 5.84 -75.10 4.84
CA ASP A 163 4.65 -75.09 3.97
C ASP A 163 3.40 -74.59 4.69
N VAL A 164 3.20 -75.03 5.93
CA VAL A 164 2.08 -74.59 6.78
C VAL A 164 2.25 -73.12 7.19
N ALA A 165 3.47 -72.68 7.51
CA ALA A 165 3.76 -71.27 7.82
C ALA A 165 3.51 -70.34 6.62
N PHE A 166 3.87 -70.76 5.41
CA PHE A 166 3.53 -70.08 4.16
C PHE A 166 2.01 -69.99 3.97
N ALA A 167 1.30 -71.10 4.16
CA ALA A 167 -0.16 -71.13 4.01
C ALA A 167 -0.88 -70.21 5.02
N ILE A 168 -0.44 -70.18 6.28
CA ILE A 168 -0.98 -69.27 7.30
C ILE A 168 -0.71 -67.81 6.93
N THR A 169 0.53 -67.49 6.53
CA THR A 169 0.92 -66.12 6.12
C THR A 169 0.10 -65.67 4.91
N ALA A 170 -0.08 -66.54 3.91
CA ALA A 170 -0.93 -66.29 2.75
C ALA A 170 -2.40 -66.11 3.13
N LEU A 171 -2.93 -66.88 4.08
CA LEU A 171 -4.32 -66.76 4.55
C LEU A 171 -4.55 -65.42 5.29
N VAL A 172 -3.62 -64.99 6.14
CA VAL A 172 -3.70 -63.68 6.81
C VAL A 172 -3.66 -62.54 5.80
N TRP A 173 -2.75 -62.62 4.81
CA TRP A 173 -2.71 -61.65 3.71
C TRP A 173 -3.99 -61.70 2.87
N MET A 174 -4.59 -62.88 2.68
CA MET A 174 -5.86 -63.01 1.98
C MET A 174 -7.01 -62.30 2.71
N LEU A 175 -7.12 -62.45 4.03
CA LEU A 175 -8.12 -61.74 4.84
C LEU A 175 -7.95 -60.22 4.76
N PHE A 176 -6.71 -59.75 4.72
CA PHE A 176 -6.39 -58.35 4.45
C PHE A 176 -6.88 -57.91 3.06
N ASN A 177 -6.65 -58.71 2.01
CA ASN A 177 -7.12 -58.43 0.64
C ASN A 177 -8.65 -58.47 0.52
N ILE A 178 -9.34 -59.32 1.28
CA ILE A 178 -10.81 -59.33 1.36
C ILE A 178 -11.30 -58.01 1.97
N SER A 179 -10.67 -57.56 3.05
CA SER A 179 -11.01 -56.28 3.69
C SER A 179 -10.82 -55.10 2.73
N LEU A 180 -9.72 -55.09 1.95
CA LEU A 180 -9.49 -54.09 0.90
C LEU A 180 -10.52 -54.17 -0.22
N SER A 181 -10.91 -55.38 -0.63
CA SER A 181 -11.95 -55.58 -1.65
C SER A 181 -13.30 -55.05 -1.19
N ILE A 182 -13.70 -55.33 0.06
CA ILE A 182 -14.94 -54.80 0.65
C ILE A 182 -14.91 -53.26 0.68
N TRP A 183 -13.78 -52.66 1.11
CA TRP A 183 -13.60 -51.22 1.10
C TRP A 183 -13.75 -50.62 -0.31
N PHE A 184 -13.13 -51.26 -1.30
CA PHE A 184 -13.24 -50.89 -2.70
C PHE A 184 -14.70 -50.89 -3.16
N PHE A 185 -15.46 -51.98 -2.96
CA PHE A 185 -16.87 -52.05 -3.37
C PHE A 185 -17.76 -51.02 -2.67
N ILE A 186 -17.60 -50.84 -1.35
CA ILE A 186 -18.37 -49.84 -0.60
C ILE A 186 -18.11 -48.45 -1.16
N THR A 187 -16.85 -48.12 -1.48
CA THR A 187 -16.49 -46.84 -2.09
C THR A 187 -17.08 -46.70 -3.49
N SER A 188 -17.05 -47.75 -4.30
CA SER A 188 -17.65 -47.80 -5.64
C SER A 188 -19.18 -47.67 -5.63
N LEU A 189 -19.87 -48.10 -4.58
CA LEU A 189 -21.31 -47.84 -4.42
C LEU A 189 -21.57 -46.41 -3.91
N ASN A 190 -20.74 -45.93 -2.97
CA ASN A 190 -20.91 -44.59 -2.41
C ASN A 190 -20.68 -43.47 -3.44
N ILE A 191 -19.88 -43.68 -4.49
CA ILE A 191 -19.68 -42.69 -5.55
C ILE A 191 -20.92 -42.53 -6.47
N LEU A 192 -21.82 -43.53 -6.49
CA LEU A 192 -23.07 -43.48 -7.27
C LEU A 192 -24.16 -42.65 -6.59
N ASP A 193 -24.09 -42.50 -5.26
CA ASP A 193 -24.98 -41.65 -4.47
C ASP A 193 -24.42 -40.21 -4.47
N ASP A 194 -25.19 -39.26 -5.01
CA ASP A 194 -24.78 -37.86 -5.16
C ASP A 194 -24.31 -37.24 -3.82
N LYS A 195 -25.03 -37.48 -2.72
CA LYS A 195 -24.68 -36.87 -1.42
C LYS A 195 -23.35 -37.41 -0.87
N LYS A 196 -23.13 -38.71 -1.04
CA LYS A 196 -21.90 -39.36 -0.56
C LYS A 196 -20.71 -39.04 -1.46
N ARG A 197 -20.93 -38.95 -2.79
CA ARG A 197 -19.94 -38.45 -3.74
C ARG A 197 -19.51 -37.04 -3.38
N ASP A 198 -20.45 -36.13 -3.17
CA ASP A 198 -20.14 -34.72 -2.94
C ASP A 198 -19.37 -34.54 -1.62
N ARG A 199 -19.72 -35.32 -0.57
CA ARG A 199 -18.92 -35.40 0.66
C ARG A 199 -17.49 -35.91 0.43
N LEU A 200 -17.31 -36.93 -0.42
CA LEU A 200 -16.00 -37.46 -0.76
C LEU A 200 -15.18 -36.44 -1.56
N MET A 201 -15.82 -35.76 -2.51
CA MET A 201 -15.22 -34.70 -3.30
C MET A 201 -14.72 -33.56 -2.43
N LEU A 202 -15.54 -33.10 -1.47
CA LEU A 202 -15.14 -32.07 -0.53
C LEU A 202 -13.93 -32.49 0.32
N LYS A 203 -13.90 -33.74 0.81
CA LYS A 203 -12.74 -34.29 1.53
C LYS A 203 -11.48 -34.30 0.66
N TYR A 204 -11.62 -34.71 -0.60
CA TYR A 204 -10.55 -34.74 -1.58
C TYR A 204 -10.03 -33.32 -1.89
N PHE A 205 -10.93 -32.37 -2.17
CA PHE A 205 -10.58 -30.98 -2.42
C PHE A 205 -9.83 -30.38 -1.22
N GLN A 206 -10.34 -30.56 0.00
CA GLN A 206 -9.69 -30.03 1.20
C GLN A 206 -8.32 -30.68 1.43
N SER A 207 -8.24 -32.01 1.40
CA SER A 207 -7.06 -32.75 1.85
C SER A 207 -5.95 -32.84 0.80
N GLU A 208 -6.30 -32.97 -0.49
CA GLU A 208 -5.32 -33.21 -1.56
C GLU A 208 -5.08 -31.99 -2.46
N ILE A 209 -6.07 -31.13 -2.68
CA ILE A 209 -5.92 -29.98 -3.57
C ILE A 209 -5.55 -28.74 -2.77
N VAL A 210 -6.45 -28.29 -1.90
CA VAL A 210 -6.32 -27.00 -1.18
C VAL A 210 -5.25 -27.08 -0.09
N SER A 211 -5.20 -28.15 0.71
CA SER A 211 -4.14 -28.30 1.72
C SER A 211 -2.75 -28.34 1.07
N ASN A 212 -2.59 -29.05 -0.04
CA ASN A 212 -1.30 -29.09 -0.75
C ASN A 212 -0.96 -27.73 -1.38
N TYR A 213 -1.93 -27.00 -1.92
CA TYR A 213 -1.75 -25.63 -2.38
C TYR A 213 -1.23 -24.71 -1.27
N ILE A 214 -1.90 -24.70 -0.10
CA ILE A 214 -1.51 -23.86 1.04
C ILE A 214 -0.11 -24.24 1.52
N ILE A 215 0.16 -25.54 1.72
CA ILE A 215 1.47 -26.02 2.17
C ILE A 215 2.57 -25.57 1.20
N ARG A 216 2.37 -25.71 -0.11
CA ARG A 216 3.35 -25.32 -1.13
C ARG A 216 3.56 -23.80 -1.16
N SER A 217 2.49 -23.01 -1.14
CA SER A 217 2.59 -21.54 -1.08
C SER A 217 3.35 -21.07 0.15
N GLN A 218 3.09 -21.66 1.32
CA GLN A 218 3.81 -21.33 2.55
C GLN A 218 5.28 -21.77 2.48
N ILE A 219 5.59 -22.91 1.87
CA ILE A 219 6.99 -23.35 1.65
C ILE A 219 7.72 -22.34 0.76
N ASP A 220 7.13 -21.91 -0.35
CA ASP A 220 7.78 -20.98 -1.28
C ASP A 220 8.06 -19.62 -0.62
N SER A 221 7.08 -19.05 0.09
CA SER A 221 7.27 -17.81 0.86
C SER A 221 8.36 -18.00 1.94
N SER A 222 8.34 -19.14 2.64
CA SER A 222 9.31 -19.45 3.69
C SER A 222 10.72 -19.71 3.16
N ILE A 223 10.88 -20.16 1.92
CA ILE A 223 12.18 -20.29 1.25
C ILE A 223 12.78 -18.91 0.98
N ASN A 224 11.95 -17.94 0.57
CA ASN A 224 12.39 -16.55 0.36
C ASN A 224 12.76 -15.85 1.67
N TYR A 225 12.06 -16.16 2.77
CA TYR A 225 12.29 -15.60 4.11
C TYR A 225 12.73 -16.65 5.14
N LEU A 226 13.76 -17.42 4.79
CA LEU A 226 14.22 -18.54 5.61
C LEU A 226 14.74 -18.09 7.00
N SER A 227 15.16 -16.83 7.12
CA SER A 227 15.62 -16.21 8.38
C SER A 227 14.57 -16.27 9.50
N ILE A 228 13.29 -16.18 9.18
CA ILE A 228 12.18 -16.22 10.16
C ILE A 228 12.08 -17.61 10.82
N HIS A 229 12.49 -18.66 10.10
CA HIS A 229 12.32 -20.04 10.52
C HIS A 229 13.51 -20.60 11.28
N ILE A 230 14.61 -19.84 11.36
CA ILE A 230 15.84 -20.15 12.08
C ILE A 230 15.75 -19.62 13.49
N ASP A 231 16.11 -20.47 14.45
CA ASP A 231 16.08 -20.11 15.86
C ASP A 231 17.26 -19.19 16.22
N LYS A 232 16.95 -17.93 16.56
CA LYS A 232 17.92 -16.89 16.91
C LYS A 232 18.83 -17.29 18.08
N GLN A 233 18.42 -18.23 18.94
CA GLN A 233 19.25 -18.72 20.05
C GLN A 233 20.48 -19.52 19.58
N HIS A 234 20.52 -19.94 18.31
CA HIS A 234 21.57 -20.83 17.78
C HIS A 234 22.77 -20.08 17.18
N ILE A 235 22.74 -18.74 17.12
CA ILE A 235 23.76 -17.94 16.43
C ILE A 235 24.45 -17.03 17.45
N LYS A 236 25.59 -17.46 18.00
CA LYS A 236 26.35 -16.68 19.00
C LYS A 236 27.27 -15.65 18.30
N GLY A 237 27.02 -14.36 18.51
CA GLY A 237 27.90 -13.27 18.07
C GLY A 237 27.85 -12.94 16.56
N ILE A 238 26.80 -13.38 15.86
CA ILE A 238 26.58 -13.09 14.44
C ILE A 238 25.13 -12.57 14.28
N GLU A 239 24.98 -11.46 13.56
CA GLU A 239 23.70 -10.81 13.30
C GLU A 239 23.10 -11.30 11.97
N ILE A 240 21.79 -11.59 11.94
CA ILE A 240 21.07 -11.85 10.69
C ILE A 240 20.56 -10.51 10.16
N VAL A 241 21.07 -10.11 8.98
CA VAL A 241 20.72 -8.84 8.34
C VAL A 241 19.82 -9.11 7.13
N ASN A 242 18.87 -8.21 6.87
CA ASN A 242 17.93 -8.34 5.75
C ASN A 242 18.34 -7.55 4.48
N ARG A 243 19.37 -6.70 4.58
CA ARG A 243 19.83 -5.82 3.49
C ARG A 243 21.27 -6.16 3.10
N TYR A 244 21.52 -6.20 1.80
CA TYR A 244 22.80 -6.58 1.20
C TYR A 244 23.85 -5.46 1.35
N ASP A 245 25.03 -5.81 1.84
CA ASP A 245 26.25 -4.98 1.73
C ASP A 245 27.14 -5.53 0.62
N SER A 246 27.74 -4.65 -0.18
CA SER A 246 28.61 -4.99 -1.32
C SER A 246 29.83 -5.86 -0.93
N ASN A 247 30.22 -5.86 0.34
CA ASN A 247 31.40 -6.54 0.86
C ASN A 247 31.15 -8.00 1.34
N MET A 248 29.96 -8.56 1.14
CA MET A 248 29.63 -9.91 1.62
C MET A 248 30.11 -11.04 0.70
N HIS A 249 30.67 -12.11 1.28
CA HIS A 249 31.03 -13.33 0.58
C HIS A 249 29.79 -14.17 0.25
N LEU A 250 29.63 -14.57 -1.03
CA LEU A 250 28.44 -15.25 -1.54
C LEU A 250 28.67 -16.75 -1.76
N ILE A 251 27.80 -17.59 -1.20
CA ILE A 251 27.73 -19.02 -1.50
C ILE A 251 26.71 -19.23 -2.62
N HIS A 252 27.22 -19.43 -3.83
CA HIS A 252 26.39 -19.73 -5.00
C HIS A 252 26.12 -21.24 -5.17
N HIS A 253 24.93 -21.52 -5.69
CA HIS A 253 24.55 -22.85 -6.13
C HIS A 253 23.99 -22.82 -7.56
N ASN A 254 24.53 -23.68 -8.41
CA ASN A 254 24.07 -23.79 -9.79
C ASN A 254 22.72 -24.52 -9.82
N LEU A 255 21.72 -23.87 -10.42
CA LEU A 255 20.44 -24.47 -10.75
C LEU A 255 20.28 -24.46 -12.27
N HIS A 256 19.85 -25.60 -12.79
CA HIS A 256 19.50 -25.78 -14.19
C HIS A 256 18.14 -25.08 -14.43
N GLU A 257 17.87 -24.56 -15.65
CA GLU A 257 16.68 -23.74 -15.94
C GLU A 257 15.33 -24.42 -15.61
N ASP A 258 15.33 -25.75 -15.64
CA ASP A 258 14.19 -26.65 -15.39
C ASP A 258 14.05 -27.05 -13.91
N LYS A 259 14.88 -26.53 -12.99
CA LYS A 259 14.88 -26.92 -11.58
C LYS A 259 14.66 -25.74 -10.64
N GLU A 260 13.98 -25.99 -9.52
CA GLU A 260 13.81 -25.03 -8.42
C GLU A 260 14.12 -25.69 -7.06
N ILE A 261 14.30 -24.85 -6.04
CA ILE A 261 14.45 -25.33 -4.65
C ILE A 261 13.06 -25.66 -4.13
N ARG A 262 12.82 -26.93 -3.77
CA ARG A 262 11.50 -27.41 -3.32
C ARG A 262 11.34 -27.47 -1.81
N ASP A 263 12.43 -27.68 -1.08
CA ASP A 263 12.40 -27.85 0.37
C ASP A 263 13.79 -27.60 0.97
N VAL A 264 13.85 -27.38 2.28
CA VAL A 264 15.10 -27.13 3.02
C VAL A 264 15.16 -28.02 4.27
N LYS A 265 16.28 -28.73 4.45
CA LYS A 265 16.54 -29.55 5.64
C LYS A 265 16.91 -28.68 6.83
N LEU A 266 15.92 -28.10 7.50
CA LEU A 266 16.11 -27.14 8.61
C LEU A 266 17.02 -27.66 9.73
N TRP A 267 16.94 -28.96 10.06
CA TRP A 267 17.83 -29.53 11.09
C TRP A 267 19.32 -29.42 10.74
N LEU A 268 19.70 -29.72 9.49
CA LEU A 268 21.09 -29.58 9.02
C LEU A 268 21.51 -28.11 9.00
N VAL A 269 20.61 -27.23 8.57
CA VAL A 269 20.85 -25.78 8.55
C VAL A 269 21.13 -25.25 9.97
N ASN A 270 20.29 -25.60 10.95
CA ASN A 270 20.49 -25.20 12.35
C ASN A 270 21.77 -25.80 12.96
N LEU A 271 22.12 -27.04 12.58
CA LEU A 271 23.37 -27.67 13.02
C LEU A 271 24.61 -26.93 12.50
N LEU A 272 24.59 -26.51 11.24
CA LEU A 272 25.66 -25.72 10.63
C LEU A 272 25.75 -24.33 11.28
N PHE A 273 24.61 -23.64 11.48
CA PHE A 273 24.58 -22.33 12.13
C PHE A 273 25.13 -22.33 13.55
N ARG A 274 24.81 -23.36 14.35
CA ARG A 274 25.29 -23.51 15.74
C ARG A 274 26.82 -23.54 15.86
N ARG A 275 27.52 -23.89 14.79
CA ARG A 275 28.97 -24.10 14.79
C ARG A 275 29.74 -22.94 14.12
N LEU A 276 29.05 -21.96 13.52
CA LEU A 276 29.69 -20.76 12.96
C LEU A 276 30.25 -19.87 14.08
N LYS A 277 31.34 -19.16 13.78
CA LYS A 277 31.98 -18.19 14.68
C LYS A 277 32.30 -16.89 13.93
N PRO A 278 32.13 -15.72 14.57
CA PRO A 278 32.58 -14.46 14.01
C PRO A 278 34.12 -14.41 13.99
N VAL A 279 34.67 -13.57 13.12
CA VAL A 279 36.09 -13.22 13.14
C VAL A 279 36.41 -12.47 14.45
N LYS A 280 37.54 -12.77 15.10
CA LYS A 280 37.92 -12.16 16.38
C LYS A 280 37.88 -10.62 16.28
N GLY A 281 37.18 -9.97 17.21
CA GLY A 281 37.08 -8.51 17.29
C GLY A 281 36.04 -7.85 16.37
N LYS A 282 35.25 -8.62 15.62
CA LYS A 282 34.20 -8.11 14.72
C LYS A 282 32.84 -8.76 14.97
N THR A 283 31.77 -8.05 14.65
CA THR A 283 30.41 -8.60 14.59
C THR A 283 30.17 -9.24 13.22
N GLY A 284 29.99 -10.56 13.18
CA GLY A 284 29.68 -11.25 11.92
C GLY A 284 28.27 -10.92 11.45
N LYS A 285 28.05 -10.80 10.14
CA LYS A 285 26.72 -10.59 9.53
C LYS A 285 26.41 -11.72 8.55
N ILE A 286 25.18 -12.23 8.54
CA ILE A 286 24.71 -13.25 7.59
C ILE A 286 23.36 -12.86 6.98
N ILE A 287 23.20 -13.09 5.68
CA ILE A 287 21.93 -13.01 4.95
C ILE A 287 21.59 -14.39 4.40
N ILE A 288 20.36 -14.84 4.64
CA ILE A 288 19.85 -16.15 4.23
C ILE A 288 18.61 -15.92 3.38
N THR A 289 18.82 -15.75 2.09
CA THR A 289 17.73 -15.51 1.14
C THR A 289 18.11 -16.12 -0.21
N SER A 290 17.25 -16.98 -0.75
CA SER A 290 17.39 -17.54 -2.10
C SER A 290 17.11 -16.52 -3.22
N SER A 291 16.59 -15.33 -2.91
CA SER A 291 16.15 -14.34 -3.89
C SER A 291 17.17 -13.23 -4.21
N LEU A 292 18.37 -13.24 -3.61
CA LEU A 292 19.26 -12.06 -3.61
C LEU A 292 19.92 -11.71 -4.96
N LYS A 293 19.85 -12.58 -5.98
CA LYS A 293 20.20 -12.31 -7.39
C LYS A 293 19.93 -13.54 -8.25
N HIS A 294 18.92 -13.50 -9.14
CA HIS A 294 18.75 -14.48 -10.20
C HIS A 294 19.61 -14.09 -11.42
N ASN A 295 20.90 -14.42 -11.41
CA ASN A 295 21.66 -14.47 -12.65
C ASN A 295 21.39 -15.83 -13.31
N LYS A 296 20.89 -15.83 -14.56
CA LYS A 296 20.50 -17.00 -15.40
C LYS A 296 21.28 -18.30 -15.07
N ASN A 297 20.86 -19.06 -14.04
CA ASN A 297 21.40 -20.36 -13.56
C ASN A 297 22.21 -20.41 -12.24
N LYS A 298 22.34 -19.31 -11.48
CA LYS A 298 22.96 -19.29 -10.14
C LYS A 298 22.00 -18.69 -9.10
N ILE A 299 21.77 -19.41 -8.00
CA ILE A 299 21.08 -18.91 -6.81
C ILE A 299 22.11 -18.68 -5.70
N THR A 300 22.05 -17.53 -5.06
CA THR A 300 22.80 -17.27 -3.81
C THR A 300 22.05 -17.94 -2.66
N LEU A 301 22.68 -18.88 -1.96
CA LEU A 301 22.08 -19.57 -0.81
C LEU A 301 22.34 -18.84 0.51
N LEU A 302 23.51 -18.21 0.63
CA LEU A 302 23.95 -17.51 1.84
C LEU A 302 24.95 -16.41 1.46
N ALA A 303 24.80 -15.24 2.05
CA ALA A 303 25.79 -14.17 2.04
C ALA A 303 26.31 -13.93 3.46
N SER A 304 27.61 -13.69 3.63
CA SER A 304 28.19 -13.45 4.96
C SER A 304 29.32 -12.42 4.94
N SER A 305 29.39 -11.57 5.96
CA SER A 305 30.54 -10.70 6.28
C SER A 305 31.13 -11.11 7.63
N ASP A 306 32.45 -11.14 7.74
CA ASP A 306 33.17 -11.35 9.00
C ASP A 306 32.78 -12.63 9.77
N VAL A 307 32.42 -13.70 9.04
CA VAL A 307 32.12 -15.05 9.57
C VAL A 307 33.09 -16.09 9.00
N ILE A 308 33.61 -16.97 9.85
CA ILE A 308 34.51 -18.06 9.45
C ILE A 308 33.69 -19.24 8.92
N ILE A 309 33.69 -19.46 7.60
CA ILE A 309 33.02 -20.60 6.95
C ILE A 309 34.07 -21.56 6.37
N PRO A 310 34.25 -22.78 6.92
CA PRO A 310 35.15 -23.77 6.35
C PRO A 310 34.75 -24.19 4.92
N ARG A 311 35.74 -24.45 4.06
CA ARG A 311 35.49 -24.80 2.64
C ARG A 311 34.54 -26.00 2.48
N TYR A 312 34.68 -27.03 3.31
CA TYR A 312 33.80 -28.21 3.30
C TYR A 312 32.35 -27.89 3.69
N TRP A 313 32.11 -26.84 4.49
CA TRP A 313 30.76 -26.46 4.90
C TRP A 313 29.97 -25.83 3.76
N THR A 314 30.65 -25.20 2.80
CA THR A 314 29.97 -24.71 1.58
C THR A 314 29.31 -25.84 0.79
N PHE A 315 29.85 -27.06 0.86
CA PHE A 315 29.24 -28.26 0.29
C PHE A 315 28.06 -28.78 1.14
N LEU A 316 28.20 -28.80 2.47
CA LEU A 316 27.10 -29.18 3.37
C LEU A 316 25.90 -28.23 3.29
N PHE A 317 26.14 -26.92 3.17
CA PHE A 317 25.08 -25.93 2.94
C PHE A 317 24.33 -26.21 1.63
N LYS A 318 25.02 -26.63 0.55
CA LYS A 318 24.36 -27.01 -0.71
C LYS A 318 23.45 -28.24 -0.56
N ILE A 319 23.82 -29.22 0.26
CA ILE A 319 23.01 -30.42 0.53
C ILE A 319 21.73 -30.11 1.33
N CYS A 320 21.72 -28.97 2.05
CA CYS A 320 20.55 -28.56 2.83
C CYS A 320 19.35 -28.17 1.94
N PHE A 321 19.60 -27.70 0.71
CA PHE A 321 18.57 -27.26 -0.22
C PHE A 321 18.23 -28.39 -1.21
N ILE A 322 16.98 -28.86 -1.18
CA ILE A 322 16.51 -29.96 -2.01
C ILE A 322 16.06 -29.40 -3.36
N LYS A 323 16.65 -29.89 -4.46
CA LYS A 323 16.26 -29.55 -5.83
C LYS A 323 15.11 -30.43 -6.31
N GLY A 324 14.22 -29.86 -7.08
CA GLY A 324 13.26 -30.62 -7.88
C GLY A 324 12.95 -29.94 -9.20
N PRO A 325 12.15 -30.61 -10.06
CA PRO A 325 11.71 -30.01 -11.30
C PRO A 325 10.86 -28.77 -11.02
N LYS A 326 11.06 -27.73 -11.82
CA LYS A 326 10.32 -26.47 -11.80
C LYS A 326 8.88 -26.76 -12.21
N GLU A 327 7.95 -26.59 -11.29
CA GLU A 327 6.54 -26.88 -11.57
C GLU A 327 5.89 -25.77 -12.41
N ASN A 328 4.96 -26.15 -13.28
CA ASN A 328 4.24 -25.19 -14.11
C ASN A 328 3.29 -24.37 -13.23
N ARG A 329 3.73 -23.18 -12.81
CA ARG A 329 2.96 -22.26 -11.95
C ARG A 329 1.58 -21.88 -12.52
N LYS A 330 1.37 -22.03 -13.84
CA LYS A 330 0.05 -21.84 -14.47
C LYS A 330 -1.00 -22.84 -13.96
N ALA A 331 -0.59 -24.03 -13.54
CA ALA A 331 -1.51 -25.05 -13.03
C ALA A 331 -2.24 -24.60 -11.75
N TYR A 332 -1.60 -23.79 -10.89
CA TYR A 332 -2.21 -23.32 -9.64
C TYR A 332 -3.22 -22.20 -9.83
N ARG A 333 -3.07 -21.37 -10.88
CA ARG A 333 -3.99 -20.26 -11.17
C ARG A 333 -5.38 -20.72 -11.62
N ASN A 334 -5.48 -21.96 -12.13
CA ASN A 334 -6.73 -22.51 -12.64
C ASN A 334 -7.36 -23.55 -11.69
N ILE A 335 -6.79 -23.77 -10.49
CA ILE A 335 -7.36 -24.76 -9.55
C ILE A 335 -8.79 -24.38 -9.19
N THR A 336 -9.07 -23.08 -9.07
CA THR A 336 -10.40 -22.58 -8.72
C THR A 336 -11.41 -22.77 -9.86
N ARG A 337 -10.98 -22.70 -11.12
CA ARG A 337 -11.82 -22.94 -12.32
C ARG A 337 -12.43 -24.34 -12.33
N ASP A 338 -11.70 -25.33 -11.85
CA ASP A 338 -12.16 -26.72 -11.85
C ASP A 338 -13.40 -26.94 -10.96
N PHE A 339 -13.60 -26.09 -9.94
CA PHE A 339 -14.81 -26.13 -9.11
C PHE A 339 -16.07 -25.71 -9.88
N TYR A 340 -15.93 -24.86 -10.89
CA TYR A 340 -17.03 -24.39 -11.73
C TYR A 340 -17.44 -25.39 -12.81
N GLY A 341 -16.68 -26.48 -13.00
CA GLY A 341 -16.87 -27.41 -14.12
C GLY A 341 -18.31 -27.96 -14.24
N GLU A 342 -18.91 -28.41 -13.15
CA GLU A 342 -20.27 -28.96 -13.18
C GLU A 342 -21.32 -27.88 -13.54
N ALA A 343 -21.12 -26.63 -13.10
CA ALA A 343 -21.99 -25.52 -13.47
C ALA A 343 -21.82 -25.13 -14.95
N TYR A 344 -20.59 -25.18 -15.48
CA TYR A 344 -20.32 -25.01 -16.91
C TYR A 344 -20.96 -26.10 -17.77
N ASP A 345 -20.86 -27.36 -17.36
CA ASP A 345 -21.50 -28.47 -18.08
C ASP A 345 -23.02 -28.30 -18.10
N ALA A 346 -23.63 -28.00 -16.96
CA ALA A 346 -25.07 -27.81 -16.86
C ALA A 346 -25.57 -26.61 -17.69
N LEU A 347 -24.77 -25.54 -17.77
CA LEU A 347 -25.02 -24.40 -18.64
C LEU A 347 -24.95 -24.80 -20.12
N SER A 348 -23.94 -25.60 -20.51
CA SER A 348 -23.76 -26.09 -21.88
C SER A 348 -24.87 -27.06 -22.30
N ASP A 349 -25.28 -27.95 -21.40
CA ASP A 349 -26.36 -28.92 -21.59
C ASP A 349 -27.76 -28.29 -21.56
N ARG A 350 -27.85 -26.99 -21.24
CA ARG A 350 -29.10 -26.22 -21.12
C ARG A 350 -30.11 -26.86 -20.15
N ASN A 351 -29.63 -27.38 -19.02
CA ASN A 351 -30.47 -27.93 -17.95
C ASN A 351 -30.46 -27.02 -16.70
N ILE A 352 -31.57 -26.27 -16.52
CA ILE A 352 -31.72 -25.30 -15.42
C ILE A 352 -31.67 -25.98 -14.05
N SER A 353 -32.34 -27.13 -13.88
CA SER A 353 -32.40 -27.82 -12.58
C SER A 353 -31.04 -28.34 -12.15
N THR A 354 -30.29 -28.95 -13.08
CA THR A 354 -28.91 -29.40 -12.82
C THR A 354 -27.99 -28.22 -12.54
N PHE A 355 -28.20 -27.10 -13.23
CA PHE A 355 -27.41 -25.89 -13.04
C PHE A 355 -27.61 -25.31 -11.63
N ILE A 356 -28.85 -25.15 -11.18
CA ILE A 356 -29.16 -24.67 -9.82
C ILE A 356 -28.46 -25.55 -8.77
N ALA A 357 -28.61 -26.88 -8.89
CA ALA A 357 -27.97 -27.82 -7.97
C ALA A 357 -26.43 -27.77 -8.04
N ALA A 358 -25.84 -27.54 -9.21
CA ALA A 358 -24.40 -27.38 -9.37
C ALA A 358 -23.90 -26.07 -8.73
N THR A 359 -24.63 -24.97 -8.88
CA THR A 359 -24.30 -23.68 -8.26
C THR A 359 -24.44 -23.72 -6.73
N ASP A 360 -25.47 -24.37 -6.19
CA ASP A 360 -25.63 -24.52 -4.73
C ASP A 360 -24.47 -25.34 -4.14
N ARG A 361 -24.04 -26.40 -4.83
CA ARG A 361 -22.87 -27.20 -4.42
C ARG A 361 -21.56 -26.44 -4.54
N LEU A 362 -21.42 -25.56 -5.53
CA LEU A 362 -20.26 -24.69 -5.65
C LEU A 362 -20.17 -23.75 -4.43
N ILE A 363 -21.29 -23.13 -4.04
CA ILE A 363 -21.38 -22.27 -2.85
C ILE A 363 -20.98 -23.09 -1.61
N GLU A 364 -21.65 -24.22 -1.35
CA GLU A 364 -21.37 -25.08 -0.19
C GLU A 364 -19.91 -25.53 -0.14
N THR A 365 -19.33 -25.88 -1.30
CA THR A 365 -17.94 -26.33 -1.40
C THR A 365 -16.99 -25.20 -1.03
N TYR A 366 -17.16 -24.00 -1.61
CA TYR A 366 -16.30 -22.86 -1.34
C TYR A 366 -16.42 -22.40 0.12
N THR A 367 -17.65 -22.26 0.64
CA THR A 367 -17.91 -21.79 2.01
C THR A 367 -17.36 -22.79 3.03
N THR A 368 -17.53 -24.10 2.79
CA THR A 368 -16.96 -25.14 3.65
C THR A 368 -15.43 -25.16 3.61
N LEU A 369 -14.82 -25.01 2.43
CA LEU A 369 -13.35 -24.91 2.30
C LEU A 369 -12.83 -23.69 3.06
N LYS A 370 -13.44 -22.53 2.87
CA LYS A 370 -13.08 -21.29 3.56
C LYS A 370 -13.18 -21.44 5.08
N LYS A 371 -14.30 -21.97 5.59
CA LYS A 371 -14.47 -22.26 7.02
C LYS A 371 -13.46 -23.29 7.54
N SER A 372 -13.08 -24.28 6.74
CA SER A 372 -12.11 -25.32 7.13
C SER A 372 -10.70 -24.79 7.34
N PHE A 373 -10.32 -23.71 6.66
CA PHE A 373 -8.98 -23.10 6.75
C PHE A 373 -8.94 -21.80 7.59
N GLN A 374 -10.03 -21.52 8.32
CA GLN A 374 -10.09 -20.42 9.28
C GLN A 374 -9.33 -20.79 10.57
N CYS A 375 -8.48 -19.88 11.04
CA CYS A 375 -7.73 -19.99 12.29
C CYS A 375 -7.65 -18.62 12.99
N ASN A 376 -8.30 -18.48 14.15
CA ASN A 376 -8.43 -17.21 14.87
C ASN A 376 -8.96 -16.09 13.93
N SER A 377 -8.28 -14.94 13.86
CA SER A 377 -8.59 -13.82 12.96
C SER A 377 -8.03 -13.99 11.54
N MET A 378 -7.31 -15.07 11.21
CA MET A 378 -6.71 -15.28 9.89
C MET A 378 -7.32 -16.46 9.13
N ASN A 379 -7.37 -16.36 7.80
CA ASN A 379 -7.70 -17.48 6.93
C ASN A 379 -6.49 -17.80 6.04
N TYR A 380 -6.16 -19.08 5.89
CA TYR A 380 -5.03 -19.48 5.04
C TYR A 380 -5.29 -19.29 3.54
N LEU A 381 -6.56 -19.22 3.11
CA LEU A 381 -6.91 -18.98 1.70
C LEU A 381 -6.68 -17.52 1.26
N ASP A 382 -6.61 -16.59 2.22
CA ASP A 382 -6.43 -15.14 1.99
C ASP A 382 -4.99 -14.68 2.15
N LYS A 383 -4.05 -15.58 2.46
CA LYS A 383 -2.65 -15.21 2.61
C LYS A 383 -2.00 -15.04 1.24
N TYR A 384 -1.38 -13.88 1.03
CA TYR A 384 -0.60 -13.58 -0.17
C TYR A 384 0.53 -14.58 -0.37
N ASN A 385 0.77 -14.91 -1.63
CA ASN A 385 1.86 -15.78 -2.04
C ASN A 385 3.06 -14.93 -2.47
N ASP A 386 4.02 -14.73 -1.57
CA ASP A 386 5.28 -14.00 -1.87
C ASP A 386 6.16 -14.71 -2.93
N SER A 387 5.72 -15.83 -3.51
CA SER A 387 6.43 -16.57 -4.55
C SER A 387 6.18 -16.08 -5.99
N GLY A 388 5.49 -14.94 -6.15
CA GLY A 388 5.23 -14.30 -7.44
C GLY A 388 3.88 -14.63 -8.07
N SER A 389 2.93 -15.20 -7.30
CA SER A 389 1.51 -15.13 -7.65
C SER A 389 0.90 -13.95 -6.92
N LEU A 390 0.55 -12.89 -7.65
CA LEU A 390 -0.06 -11.66 -7.12
C LEU A 390 -1.47 -11.89 -6.51
N VAL A 391 -2.03 -13.10 -6.61
CA VAL A 391 -3.44 -13.41 -6.32
C VAL A 391 -3.56 -14.58 -5.34
N THR A 392 -4.40 -14.41 -4.31
CA THR A 392 -4.75 -15.42 -3.28
C THR A 392 -5.75 -16.46 -3.80
N PHE A 393 -6.00 -17.54 -3.07
CA PHE A 393 -6.97 -18.57 -3.49
C PHE A 393 -8.39 -17.98 -3.60
N SER A 394 -8.81 -17.19 -2.61
CA SER A 394 -10.12 -16.52 -2.61
C SER A 394 -10.26 -15.55 -3.78
N GLN A 395 -9.25 -14.71 -4.03
CA GLN A 395 -9.25 -13.82 -5.18
C GLN A 395 -9.28 -14.58 -6.52
N SER A 396 -8.59 -15.72 -6.61
CA SER A 396 -8.64 -16.60 -7.79
C SER A 396 -10.03 -17.16 -8.01
N PHE A 397 -10.72 -17.56 -6.94
CA PHE A 397 -12.11 -18.03 -7.01
C PHE A 397 -13.06 -16.95 -7.52
N HIS A 398 -12.96 -15.72 -6.99
CA HIS A 398 -13.77 -14.58 -7.46
C HIS A 398 -13.38 -14.13 -8.88
N HIS A 399 -12.13 -14.32 -9.29
CA HIS A 399 -11.70 -14.08 -10.68
C HIS A 399 -12.30 -15.12 -11.65
N ASP A 400 -12.33 -16.40 -11.27
CA ASP A 400 -13.00 -17.42 -12.08
C ASP A 400 -14.52 -17.21 -12.10
N PHE A 401 -15.12 -16.69 -11.02
CA PHE A 401 -16.51 -16.25 -11.00
C PHE A 401 -16.77 -15.18 -12.08
N TYR A 402 -15.89 -14.18 -12.20
CA TYR A 402 -15.98 -13.16 -13.26
C TYR A 402 -16.02 -13.77 -14.67
N ALA A 403 -15.16 -14.75 -14.94
CA ALA A 403 -15.12 -15.45 -16.22
C ALA A 403 -16.38 -16.31 -16.45
N PHE A 404 -16.91 -16.94 -15.39
CA PHE A 404 -18.15 -17.70 -15.44
C PHE A 404 -19.36 -16.81 -15.75
N ASN A 405 -19.42 -15.61 -15.17
CA ASN A 405 -20.48 -14.64 -15.41
C ASN A 405 -20.60 -14.24 -16.90
N HIS A 406 -19.47 -14.10 -17.59
CA HIS A 406 -19.42 -13.76 -19.03
C HIS A 406 -19.94 -14.89 -19.92
N GLU A 407 -19.84 -16.14 -19.50
CA GLU A 407 -20.45 -17.25 -20.23
C GLU A 407 -21.93 -17.39 -19.90
N ALA A 408 -22.30 -17.22 -18.63
CA ALA A 408 -23.69 -17.29 -18.21
C ALA A 408 -24.56 -16.20 -18.81
N VAL A 409 -24.05 -14.97 -18.98
CA VAL A 409 -24.83 -13.87 -19.57
C VAL A 409 -25.24 -14.15 -21.03
N LYS A 410 -24.48 -14.98 -21.77
CA LYS A 410 -24.84 -15.37 -23.13
C LYS A 410 -26.15 -16.17 -23.19
N SER A 411 -26.52 -16.84 -22.09
CA SER A 411 -27.77 -17.60 -22.01
C SER A 411 -29.02 -16.71 -22.15
N LEU A 412 -28.91 -15.39 -21.92
CA LEU A 412 -30.00 -14.41 -22.06
C LEU A 412 -30.60 -14.39 -23.46
N GLU A 413 -29.89 -14.88 -24.49
CA GLU A 413 -30.48 -15.08 -25.81
C GLU A 413 -31.73 -15.99 -25.74
N THR A 414 -31.68 -17.02 -24.89
CA THR A 414 -32.67 -18.10 -24.79
C THR A 414 -33.47 -18.14 -23.49
N THR A 415 -32.86 -17.79 -22.34
CA THR A 415 -33.55 -17.72 -21.03
C THR A 415 -32.78 -16.84 -20.04
N GLY A 416 -33.48 -16.22 -19.09
CA GLY A 416 -32.87 -15.43 -18.00
C GLY A 416 -32.55 -16.23 -16.73
N GLU A 417 -33.04 -17.46 -16.61
CA GLU A 417 -33.02 -18.23 -15.35
C GLU A 417 -31.61 -18.57 -14.86
N TYR A 418 -30.67 -18.89 -15.76
CA TYR A 418 -29.27 -19.17 -15.38
C TYR A 418 -28.62 -17.95 -14.72
N PHE A 419 -28.76 -16.78 -15.36
CA PHE A 419 -28.17 -15.55 -14.85
C PHE A 419 -28.84 -15.13 -13.54
N ARG A 420 -30.17 -15.27 -13.45
CA ARG A 420 -30.92 -15.01 -12.21
C ARG A 420 -30.37 -15.80 -11.02
N LYS A 421 -30.07 -17.09 -11.20
CA LYS A 421 -29.47 -17.90 -10.13
C LYS A 421 -28.07 -17.43 -9.73
N ILE A 422 -27.27 -16.91 -10.67
CA ILE A 422 -25.92 -16.43 -10.38
C ILE A 422 -25.94 -15.10 -9.59
N ILE A 423 -26.96 -14.25 -9.75
CA ILE A 423 -27.08 -12.99 -8.99
C ILE A 423 -27.06 -13.25 -7.47
N ASP A 424 -27.66 -14.34 -7.00
CA ASP A 424 -27.70 -14.74 -5.58
C ASP A 424 -26.35 -15.30 -5.06
N VAL A 425 -25.44 -15.74 -5.93
CA VAL A 425 -24.20 -16.44 -5.51
C VAL A 425 -23.34 -15.61 -4.55
N PRO A 426 -22.98 -14.32 -4.84
CA PRO A 426 -22.13 -13.56 -3.93
C PRO A 426 -22.77 -13.34 -2.56
N PHE A 427 -24.07 -13.09 -2.53
CA PHE A 427 -24.81 -12.89 -1.29
C PHE A 427 -24.92 -14.20 -0.49
N SER A 428 -25.25 -15.30 -1.15
CA SER A 428 -25.32 -16.62 -0.52
C SER A 428 -23.97 -17.09 0.04
N ILE A 429 -22.85 -16.83 -0.66
CA ILE A 429 -21.49 -17.08 -0.12
C ILE A 429 -21.26 -16.25 1.14
N TYR A 430 -21.53 -14.94 1.10
CA TYR A 430 -21.32 -14.05 2.24
C TYR A 430 -22.15 -14.47 3.45
N ARG A 431 -23.44 -14.76 3.24
CA ARG A 431 -24.37 -15.24 4.26
C ARG A 431 -23.91 -16.56 4.87
N GLU A 432 -23.54 -17.54 4.05
CA GLU A 432 -23.09 -18.84 4.54
C GLU A 432 -21.76 -18.78 5.28
N LEU A 433 -20.88 -17.82 5.00
CA LEU A 433 -19.61 -17.68 5.71
C LEU A 433 -19.78 -17.22 7.16
N ASP A 434 -20.91 -16.60 7.52
CA ASP A 434 -21.13 -15.93 8.80
C ASP A 434 -19.97 -14.97 9.16
N CYS A 435 -19.32 -14.39 8.14
CA CYS A 435 -18.10 -13.59 8.29
C CYS A 435 -18.41 -12.10 8.28
N VAL A 436 -17.79 -11.36 9.20
CA VAL A 436 -18.00 -9.91 9.40
C VAL A 436 -16.84 -9.07 8.83
N LYS A 437 -15.85 -9.72 8.20
CA LYS A 437 -14.65 -9.03 7.72
C LYS A 437 -14.91 -8.24 6.44
N ILE A 438 -14.42 -7.01 6.42
CA ILE A 438 -14.50 -6.12 5.26
C ILE A 438 -13.95 -6.74 3.97
N ASN A 439 -12.85 -7.51 4.03
CA ASN A 439 -12.27 -8.12 2.83
C ASN A 439 -13.21 -9.12 2.12
N GLU A 440 -13.97 -9.91 2.88
CA GLU A 440 -14.94 -10.86 2.28
C GLU A 440 -16.12 -10.10 1.68
N PHE A 441 -16.61 -9.09 2.39
CA PHE A 441 -17.67 -8.22 1.90
C PHE A 441 -17.27 -7.54 0.60
N GLN A 442 -16.07 -6.93 0.55
CA GLN A 442 -15.55 -6.28 -0.65
C GLN A 442 -15.47 -7.24 -1.83
N GLN A 443 -14.97 -8.48 -1.64
CA GLN A 443 -14.89 -9.48 -2.71
C GLN A 443 -16.28 -9.87 -3.24
N CYS A 444 -17.28 -10.03 -2.36
CA CYS A 444 -18.63 -10.40 -2.77
C CYS A 444 -19.37 -9.24 -3.45
N ILE A 445 -19.29 -8.02 -2.91
CA ILE A 445 -19.85 -6.81 -3.54
C ILE A 445 -19.19 -6.55 -4.90
N GLN A 446 -17.87 -6.71 -5.01
CA GLN A 446 -17.17 -6.59 -6.28
C GLN A 446 -17.63 -7.67 -7.29
N SER A 447 -17.90 -8.89 -6.82
CA SER A 447 -18.44 -9.96 -7.67
C SER A 447 -19.85 -9.64 -8.19
N LEU A 448 -20.69 -9.00 -7.36
CA LEU A 448 -22.02 -8.54 -7.77
C LEU A 448 -21.94 -7.35 -8.75
N PHE A 449 -21.02 -6.42 -8.51
CA PHE A 449 -20.70 -5.34 -9.45
C PHE A 449 -20.24 -5.89 -10.82
N TYR A 450 -19.48 -6.98 -10.84
CA TYR A 450 -19.07 -7.62 -12.09
C TYR A 450 -20.24 -8.28 -12.84
N LEU A 451 -21.25 -8.78 -12.15
CA LEU A 451 -22.49 -9.25 -12.79
C LEU A 451 -23.23 -8.10 -13.46
N TRP A 452 -23.31 -6.95 -12.78
CA TRP A 452 -23.87 -5.72 -13.38
C TRP A 452 -23.12 -5.36 -14.66
N HIS A 453 -21.79 -5.28 -14.60
CA HIS A 453 -20.97 -4.95 -15.76
C HIS A 453 -21.14 -5.95 -16.92
N ALA A 454 -21.22 -7.26 -16.64
CA ALA A 454 -21.46 -8.29 -17.66
C ALA A 454 -22.83 -8.11 -18.33
N LEU A 455 -23.86 -7.79 -17.55
CA LEU A 455 -25.23 -7.57 -18.03
C LEU A 455 -25.33 -6.31 -18.92
N ILE A 456 -24.74 -5.19 -18.47
CA ILE A 456 -24.67 -3.94 -19.23
C ILE A 456 -23.88 -4.13 -20.54
N ASN A 457 -22.74 -4.82 -20.49
CA ASN A 457 -21.94 -5.07 -21.69
C ASN A 457 -22.61 -6.02 -22.68
N TRP A 458 -23.37 -7.00 -22.19
CA TRP A 458 -24.18 -7.84 -23.05
C TRP A 458 -25.19 -6.98 -23.81
N ARG A 459 -25.94 -6.10 -23.12
CA ARG A 459 -26.92 -5.20 -23.75
C ARG A 459 -26.30 -4.24 -24.77
N SER A 460 -25.15 -3.66 -24.44
CA SER A 460 -24.44 -2.72 -25.31
C SER A 460 -23.87 -3.41 -26.56
N GLY A 461 -23.46 -4.68 -26.45
CA GLY A 461 -22.97 -5.48 -27.57
C GLY A 461 -23.99 -5.71 -28.70
N TYR A 462 -25.29 -5.75 -28.40
CA TYR A 462 -26.35 -5.88 -29.42
C TYR A 462 -26.84 -4.52 -29.96
N GLY A 463 -26.50 -3.40 -29.31
CA GLY A 463 -27.07 -2.09 -29.65
C GLY A 463 -28.60 -2.12 -29.65
N ASP A 464 -29.28 -1.42 -30.55
CA ASP A 464 -30.76 -1.40 -30.58
C ASP A 464 -31.40 -2.68 -31.17
N ASN A 465 -30.62 -3.73 -31.46
CA ASN A 465 -31.07 -4.92 -32.19
C ASN A 465 -31.65 -6.05 -31.32
N LEU A 466 -32.06 -5.77 -30.07
CA LEU A 466 -32.70 -6.79 -29.24
C LEU A 466 -34.15 -7.03 -29.65
N SER A 467 -34.58 -8.29 -29.65
CA SER A 467 -36.00 -8.64 -29.72
C SER A 467 -36.75 -8.20 -28.46
N ILE A 468 -38.07 -8.00 -28.56
CA ILE A 468 -38.93 -7.59 -27.44
C ILE A 468 -38.76 -8.52 -26.22
N SER A 469 -38.66 -9.83 -26.45
CA SER A 469 -38.49 -10.82 -25.37
C SER A 469 -37.11 -10.75 -24.72
N GLN A 470 -36.06 -10.42 -25.47
CA GLN A 470 -34.71 -10.21 -24.92
C GLN A 470 -34.65 -8.92 -24.09
N GLU A 471 -35.25 -7.85 -24.59
CA GLU A 471 -35.34 -6.56 -23.88
C GLU A 471 -36.15 -6.70 -22.56
N GLN A 472 -37.26 -7.42 -22.56
CA GLN A 472 -38.04 -7.70 -21.34
C GLN A 472 -37.23 -8.49 -20.31
N ARG A 473 -36.58 -9.60 -20.73
CA ARG A 473 -35.72 -10.41 -19.85
C ARG A 473 -34.57 -9.60 -19.27
N TYR A 474 -33.94 -8.76 -20.08
CA TYR A 474 -32.89 -7.86 -19.63
C TYR A 474 -33.38 -6.92 -18.52
N ARG A 475 -34.52 -6.25 -18.73
CA ARG A 475 -35.13 -5.35 -17.74
C ARG A 475 -35.52 -6.05 -16.43
N GLU A 476 -36.02 -7.28 -16.51
CA GLU A 476 -36.32 -8.09 -15.34
C GLU A 476 -35.06 -8.43 -14.54
N LEU A 477 -33.95 -8.78 -15.21
CA LEU A 477 -32.68 -9.07 -14.56
C LEU A 477 -32.04 -7.83 -13.94
N ILE A 478 -32.18 -6.66 -14.56
CA ILE A 478 -31.77 -5.37 -13.97
C ILE A 478 -32.49 -5.15 -12.64
N ARG A 479 -33.82 -5.34 -12.61
CA ARG A 479 -34.61 -5.21 -11.36
C ARG A 479 -34.21 -6.25 -10.32
N CYS A 480 -33.95 -7.49 -10.72
CA CYS A 480 -33.49 -8.54 -9.80
C CYS A 480 -32.14 -8.18 -9.18
N LEU A 481 -31.19 -7.69 -9.98
CA LEU A 481 -29.86 -7.31 -9.49
C LEU A 481 -29.94 -6.13 -8.53
N ILE A 482 -30.75 -5.11 -8.84
CA ILE A 482 -30.98 -3.96 -7.94
C ILE A 482 -31.62 -4.43 -6.62
N GLY A 483 -32.65 -5.30 -6.70
CA GLY A 483 -33.26 -5.86 -5.49
C GLY A 483 -32.27 -6.65 -4.64
N GLU A 484 -31.41 -7.45 -5.28
CA GLU A 484 -30.34 -8.16 -4.56
C GLU A 484 -29.29 -7.20 -3.99
N TRP A 485 -28.92 -6.12 -4.71
CA TRP A 485 -28.00 -5.09 -4.23
C TRP A 485 -28.54 -4.36 -2.99
N GLU A 486 -29.81 -3.97 -3.03
CA GLU A 486 -30.46 -3.31 -1.90
C GLU A 486 -30.64 -4.26 -0.72
N SER A 487 -30.83 -5.57 -0.93
CA SER A 487 -31.04 -6.52 0.18
C SER A 487 -29.86 -6.63 1.16
N TRP A 488 -28.65 -6.23 0.75
CA TRP A 488 -27.44 -6.31 1.58
C TRP A 488 -27.52 -5.47 2.86
N TYR A 489 -28.32 -4.41 2.95
CA TYR A 489 -28.47 -3.68 4.23
C TYR A 489 -29.16 -4.51 5.31
N MET A 490 -30.13 -5.37 4.95
CA MET A 490 -30.94 -6.13 5.92
C MET A 490 -30.09 -7.12 6.72
N TRP A 491 -29.03 -7.64 6.10
CA TRP A 491 -28.13 -8.63 6.70
C TRP A 491 -26.96 -8.03 7.47
N ARG A 492 -26.61 -6.76 7.22
CA ARG A 492 -25.52 -6.08 7.94
C ARG A 492 -25.93 -5.68 9.38
N ARG A 493 -27.17 -5.20 9.59
CA ARG A 493 -27.64 -4.64 10.87
C ARG A 493 -27.76 -5.63 12.06
N PRO A 494 -28.13 -6.92 11.89
CA PRO A 494 -28.31 -7.85 13.01
C PRO A 494 -27.00 -8.35 13.65
N ASN A 495 -25.87 -8.35 12.91
CA ASN A 495 -24.63 -9.02 13.32
C ASN A 495 -23.59 -8.11 14.00
N ASP A 496 -23.82 -6.78 14.04
CA ASP A 496 -22.86 -5.75 14.50
C ASP A 496 -23.12 -5.14 15.90
N LYS A 497 -24.05 -5.70 16.68
CA LYS A 497 -24.45 -5.15 18.00
C LYS A 497 -23.44 -5.31 19.15
N SER A 498 -22.15 -5.58 18.90
CA SER A 498 -21.13 -5.63 19.95
C SER A 498 -20.11 -4.51 19.77
N GLU A 499 -19.75 -3.81 20.85
CA GLU A 499 -18.89 -2.61 20.86
C GLU A 499 -17.57 -2.77 20.07
N ASP A 500 -16.96 -3.97 20.05
CA ASP A 500 -15.73 -4.27 19.28
C ASP A 500 -15.93 -4.32 17.73
N ARG A 501 -17.14 -4.14 17.21
CA ARG A 501 -17.51 -4.36 15.78
C ARG A 501 -17.95 -3.09 15.02
N LEU A 502 -17.91 -1.92 15.65
CA LEU A 502 -18.47 -0.69 15.10
C LEU A 502 -17.60 -0.04 13.99
N ASP A 503 -16.29 -0.30 14.00
CA ASP A 503 -15.35 0.27 13.02
C ASP A 503 -15.50 -0.37 11.63
N ASP A 504 -15.62 -1.70 11.58
CA ASP A 504 -15.78 -2.45 10.33
C ASP A 504 -17.08 -2.05 9.62
N TYR A 505 -18.21 -1.92 10.33
CA TYR A 505 -19.52 -1.61 9.74
C TYR A 505 -19.53 -0.32 8.90
N SER A 506 -18.85 0.71 9.38
CA SER A 506 -18.71 1.99 8.69
C SER A 506 -17.93 1.87 7.38
N GLU A 507 -16.87 1.05 7.34
CA GLU A 507 -16.15 0.75 6.10
C GLU A 507 -17.00 -0.02 5.09
N HIS A 508 -17.85 -0.95 5.56
CA HIS A 508 -18.77 -1.70 4.70
C HIS A 508 -19.78 -0.76 4.02
N LEU A 509 -20.35 0.18 4.77
CA LEU A 509 -21.26 1.20 4.25
C LEU A 509 -20.58 2.08 3.21
N LEU A 510 -19.38 2.57 3.51
CA LEU A 510 -18.62 3.44 2.60
C LEU A 510 -18.29 2.72 1.28
N TYR A 511 -17.82 1.49 1.35
CA TYR A 511 -17.52 0.68 0.17
C TYR A 511 -18.78 0.43 -0.67
N HIS A 512 -19.89 0.08 -0.03
CA HIS A 512 -21.18 -0.15 -0.71
C HIS A 512 -21.68 1.10 -1.43
N LEU A 513 -21.59 2.27 -0.80
CA LEU A 513 -21.96 3.55 -1.40
C LEU A 513 -21.10 3.89 -2.62
N ASN A 514 -19.78 3.76 -2.51
CA ASN A 514 -18.85 3.99 -3.63
C ASN A 514 -19.12 3.06 -4.83
N GLN A 515 -19.47 1.80 -4.56
CA GLN A 515 -19.82 0.86 -5.64
C GLN A 515 -21.19 1.16 -6.26
N THR A 516 -22.15 1.65 -5.46
CA THR A 516 -23.46 2.09 -5.95
C THR A 516 -23.32 3.22 -6.98
N ALA A 517 -22.42 4.17 -6.74
CA ALA A 517 -22.12 5.23 -7.70
C ALA A 517 -21.49 4.71 -9.01
N GLN A 518 -20.60 3.71 -8.93
CA GLN A 518 -20.05 3.04 -10.12
C GLN A 518 -21.11 2.28 -10.92
N ILE A 519 -22.09 1.65 -10.26
CA ILE A 519 -23.22 1.00 -10.96
C ILE A 519 -23.98 2.03 -11.81
N ALA A 520 -24.31 3.19 -11.22
CA ALA A 520 -24.98 4.26 -11.95
C ALA A 520 -24.12 4.77 -13.12
N MET A 521 -22.84 5.04 -12.87
CA MET A 521 -21.92 5.57 -13.87
C MET A 521 -21.72 4.61 -15.04
N THR A 522 -21.57 3.30 -14.79
CA THR A 522 -21.40 2.30 -15.85
C THR A 522 -22.61 2.19 -16.76
N ALA A 523 -23.85 2.29 -16.25
CA ALA A 523 -25.04 2.31 -17.07
C ALA A 523 -25.16 3.59 -17.92
N ILE A 524 -24.79 4.74 -17.35
CA ILE A 524 -24.73 6.01 -18.07
C ILE A 524 -23.71 5.94 -19.22
N MET A 525 -22.54 5.37 -18.96
CA MET A 525 -21.48 5.21 -19.94
C MET A 525 -21.83 4.26 -21.08
N ALA A 526 -22.66 3.25 -20.80
CA ALA A 526 -23.15 2.28 -21.78
C ALA A 526 -24.34 2.78 -22.63
N ASP A 527 -24.84 4.01 -22.39
CA ASP A 527 -26.04 4.57 -23.04
C ASP A 527 -27.32 3.73 -22.85
N ASP A 528 -27.44 3.06 -21.69
CA ASP A 528 -28.64 2.32 -21.31
C ASP A 528 -29.56 3.17 -20.41
N ARG A 529 -30.65 3.66 -21.00
CA ARG A 529 -31.63 4.48 -20.27
C ARG A 529 -32.30 3.75 -19.11
N PHE A 530 -32.73 2.50 -19.30
CA PHE A 530 -33.49 1.78 -18.28
C PHE A 530 -32.62 1.46 -17.06
N ALA A 531 -31.41 0.95 -17.32
CA ALA A 531 -30.44 0.68 -16.26
C ALA A 531 -29.98 1.98 -15.58
N SER A 532 -29.75 3.06 -16.33
CA SER A 532 -29.34 4.37 -15.79
C SER A 532 -30.41 4.98 -14.89
N ASP A 533 -31.69 4.99 -15.32
CA ASP A 533 -32.80 5.54 -14.54
C ASP A 533 -32.92 4.77 -13.20
N HIS A 534 -32.93 3.43 -13.22
CA HIS A 534 -33.08 2.63 -12.00
C HIS A 534 -31.83 2.63 -11.09
N SER A 535 -30.62 2.63 -11.63
CA SER A 535 -29.40 2.69 -10.82
C SER A 535 -29.16 4.08 -10.21
N SER A 536 -29.63 5.15 -10.89
CA SER A 536 -29.66 6.50 -10.31
C SER A 536 -30.63 6.56 -9.13
N ASP A 537 -31.83 6.00 -9.27
CA ASP A 537 -32.78 5.89 -8.16
C ASP A 537 -32.20 5.08 -6.99
N MET A 538 -31.51 3.97 -7.27
CA MET A 538 -30.81 3.16 -6.26
C MET A 538 -29.77 3.98 -5.48
N LEU A 539 -29.00 4.85 -6.15
CA LEU A 539 -28.06 5.76 -5.49
C LEU A 539 -28.77 6.78 -4.60
N LEU A 540 -29.87 7.38 -5.09
CA LEU A 540 -30.65 8.37 -4.35
C LEU A 540 -31.35 7.77 -3.12
N LEU A 541 -31.87 6.55 -3.25
CA LEU A 541 -32.54 5.80 -2.19
C LEU A 541 -31.56 5.23 -1.15
N TRP A 542 -30.25 5.20 -1.44
CA TRP A 542 -29.26 4.50 -0.62
C TRP A 542 -29.36 4.87 0.88
N PHE A 543 -29.52 6.15 1.21
CA PHE A 543 -29.64 6.59 2.61
C PHE A 543 -30.90 6.01 3.29
N SER A 544 -32.06 6.16 2.64
CA SER A 544 -33.33 5.62 3.14
C SER A 544 -33.33 4.11 3.28
N GLN A 545 -32.72 3.37 2.33
CA GLN A 545 -32.66 1.91 2.36
C GLN A 545 -31.83 1.39 3.53
N ASN A 546 -30.76 2.10 3.91
CA ASN A 546 -29.98 1.76 5.09
C ASN A 546 -30.69 2.13 6.43
N ARG A 547 -31.89 2.73 6.38
CA ARG A 547 -32.73 3.09 7.53
C ARG A 547 -32.02 3.98 8.56
N PHE A 548 -31.26 4.94 8.06
CA PHE A 548 -30.75 6.02 8.91
C PHE A 548 -31.91 6.88 9.41
N GLU A 549 -31.78 7.40 10.62
CA GLU A 549 -32.77 8.26 11.26
C GLU A 549 -32.28 9.71 11.25
N GLN A 550 -33.22 10.65 11.34
CA GLN A 550 -32.90 12.05 11.54
C GLN A 550 -32.66 12.32 13.03
N HIS A 551 -31.60 13.07 13.31
CA HIS A 551 -31.13 13.32 14.67
C HIS A 551 -31.11 14.83 14.94
N PHE A 552 -31.54 15.25 16.13
CA PHE A 552 -31.60 16.68 16.48
C PHE A 552 -30.21 17.31 16.60
N GLU A 553 -29.19 16.48 16.82
CA GLU A 553 -27.76 16.82 16.83
C GLU A 553 -27.33 17.52 15.54
N GLU A 554 -28.02 17.23 14.41
CA GLU A 554 -27.78 17.87 13.12
C GLU A 554 -27.80 19.41 13.21
N TYR A 555 -28.66 19.97 14.06
CA TYR A 555 -28.81 21.41 14.25
C TYR A 555 -27.89 22.01 15.33
N ARG A 556 -27.28 21.17 16.18
CA ARG A 556 -26.45 21.61 17.31
C ARG A 556 -24.97 21.62 16.96
N TRP A 557 -24.50 20.61 16.24
CA TRP A 557 -23.10 20.50 15.82
C TRP A 557 -22.83 21.27 14.53
N HIS A 558 -21.56 21.38 14.15
CA HIS A 558 -21.15 21.76 12.79
C HIS A 558 -21.32 20.60 11.80
N SER A 559 -22.51 20.00 11.81
CA SER A 559 -22.89 18.75 11.15
C SER A 559 -22.60 18.71 9.66
N PHE A 560 -22.70 19.85 8.98
CA PHE A 560 -22.40 19.94 7.55
C PHE A 560 -20.97 19.54 7.22
N PHE A 561 -20.00 19.84 8.11
CA PHE A 561 -18.56 19.57 7.89
C PHE A 561 -18.14 18.16 8.33
N LEU A 562 -19.07 17.33 8.81
CA LEU A 562 -18.80 15.94 9.11
C LEU A 562 -18.67 15.12 7.83
N THR A 563 -17.48 14.57 7.61
CA THR A 563 -17.13 13.69 6.49
C THR A 563 -16.72 12.30 7.01
N PRO A 564 -16.65 11.27 6.14
CA PRO A 564 -16.19 9.94 6.52
C PRO A 564 -14.81 9.88 7.18
N SER A 565 -13.97 10.89 7.02
CA SER A 565 -12.68 10.99 7.71
C SER A 565 -12.81 10.96 9.24
N TYR A 566 -13.93 11.48 9.79
CA TYR A 566 -14.20 11.49 11.23
C TYR A 566 -14.45 10.09 11.81
N LEU A 567 -14.79 9.09 10.98
CA LEU A 567 -15.05 7.72 11.42
C LEU A 567 -13.77 7.02 11.93
N THR A 568 -12.59 7.51 11.53
CA THR A 568 -11.29 6.98 11.96
C THR A 568 -10.70 7.73 13.16
N MET A 569 -11.37 8.79 13.62
CA MET A 569 -10.89 9.65 14.70
C MET A 569 -11.57 9.30 16.03
N THR A 570 -10.81 9.37 17.12
CA THR A 570 -11.34 9.20 18.47
C THR A 570 -12.25 10.38 18.84
N PRO A 571 -13.43 10.18 19.46
CA PRO A 571 -14.36 11.25 19.82
C PRO A 571 -13.77 12.36 20.71
N ASP A 572 -12.72 12.07 21.49
CA ASP A 572 -12.04 13.03 22.36
C ASP A 572 -11.01 13.91 21.62
N SER A 573 -10.85 13.75 20.30
CA SER A 573 -9.88 14.53 19.54
C SER A 573 -10.30 15.99 19.41
N GLN A 574 -9.32 16.89 19.26
CA GLN A 574 -9.58 18.33 19.14
C GLN A 574 -10.47 18.66 17.93
N GLU A 575 -10.38 17.87 16.85
CA GLU A 575 -11.23 18.01 15.67
C GLU A 575 -12.70 17.64 15.95
N TRP A 576 -12.97 16.63 16.78
CA TRP A 576 -14.33 16.30 17.20
C TRP A 576 -14.90 17.37 18.14
N LEU A 577 -14.12 17.82 19.12
CA LEU A 577 -14.54 18.84 20.08
C LEU A 577 -14.95 20.16 19.40
N SER A 578 -14.24 20.57 18.33
CA SER A 578 -14.59 21.78 17.57
C SER A 578 -15.92 21.62 16.82
N ILE A 579 -16.20 20.45 16.24
CA ILE A 579 -17.45 20.18 15.54
C ILE A 579 -18.64 20.06 16.50
N LEU A 580 -18.44 19.46 17.68
CA LEU A 580 -19.50 19.21 18.65
C LEU A 580 -20.01 20.48 19.34
N ARG A 581 -19.25 21.59 19.32
CA ARG A 581 -19.62 22.89 19.94
C ARG A 581 -20.00 22.76 21.42
N GLY A 582 -19.31 21.87 22.15
CA GLY A 582 -19.56 21.61 23.57
C GLY A 582 -20.78 20.72 23.88
N TYR A 583 -21.46 20.19 22.85
CA TYR A 583 -22.53 19.19 23.02
C TYR A 583 -21.95 17.76 23.11
N PRO A 584 -22.68 16.81 23.74
CA PRO A 584 -22.21 15.43 23.85
C PRO A 584 -22.14 14.75 22.47
N TYR A 585 -21.18 13.83 22.33
CA TYR A 585 -21.05 12.95 21.17
C TYR A 585 -22.14 11.87 21.16
N SER A 586 -22.69 11.57 19.98
CA SER A 586 -23.62 10.47 19.73
C SER A 586 -23.19 9.71 18.48
N TYR A 587 -22.91 8.41 18.62
CA TYR A 587 -22.42 7.57 17.50
C TYR A 587 -23.47 7.44 16.38
N GLU A 588 -24.74 7.17 16.74
CA GLU A 588 -25.82 6.99 15.76
C GLU A 588 -26.08 8.28 14.96
N ALA A 589 -26.09 9.43 15.66
CA ALA A 589 -26.23 10.73 15.02
C ALA A 589 -25.04 11.06 14.12
N ALA A 590 -23.81 10.83 14.60
CA ALA A 590 -22.60 11.03 13.82
C ALA A 590 -22.62 10.18 12.54
N GLN A 591 -22.95 8.89 12.65
CA GLN A 591 -22.99 7.98 11.51
C GLN A 591 -24.03 8.41 10.47
N SER A 592 -25.27 8.70 10.91
CA SER A 592 -26.35 9.16 10.02
C SER A 592 -25.96 10.45 9.28
N ILE A 593 -25.45 11.46 10.00
CA ILE A 593 -25.05 12.75 9.41
C ILE A 593 -23.88 12.56 8.43
N ILE A 594 -22.85 11.80 8.82
CA ILE A 594 -21.66 11.54 7.97
C ILE A 594 -22.08 10.88 6.66
N PHE A 595 -22.92 9.84 6.69
CA PHE A 595 -23.34 9.15 5.47
C PHE A 595 -24.35 9.95 4.63
N SER A 596 -25.16 10.81 5.25
CA SER A 596 -25.97 11.80 4.53
C SER A 596 -25.09 12.76 3.72
N ASN A 597 -24.06 13.32 4.35
CA ASN A 597 -23.08 14.19 3.70
C ASN A 597 -22.27 13.46 2.63
N ALA A 598 -21.83 12.23 2.90
CA ALA A 598 -21.07 11.42 1.95
C ALA A 598 -21.89 11.08 0.69
N LEU A 599 -23.18 10.78 0.84
CA LEU A 599 -24.07 10.57 -0.31
C LEU A 599 -24.27 11.87 -1.10
N ALA A 600 -24.42 13.02 -0.43
CA ALA A 600 -24.50 14.31 -1.10
C ALA A 600 -23.22 14.62 -1.90
N ASP A 601 -22.04 14.37 -1.32
CA ASP A 601 -20.74 14.52 -1.98
C ASP A 601 -20.64 13.62 -3.21
N ILE A 602 -21.01 12.34 -3.10
CA ILE A 602 -20.96 11.37 -4.21
C ILE A 602 -21.96 11.73 -5.32
N ARG A 603 -23.16 12.20 -4.98
CA ARG A 603 -24.15 12.70 -5.95
C ARG A 603 -23.58 13.87 -6.73
N LEU A 604 -22.98 14.83 -6.03
CA LEU A 604 -22.35 16.01 -6.65
C LEU A 604 -21.14 15.60 -7.51
N LEU A 605 -20.29 14.70 -7.03
CA LEU A 605 -19.13 14.17 -7.75
C LEU A 605 -19.55 13.47 -9.03
N THR A 606 -20.56 12.60 -8.95
CA THR A 606 -21.10 11.88 -10.12
C THR A 606 -21.67 12.86 -11.14
N ALA A 607 -22.45 13.85 -10.70
CA ALA A 607 -22.99 14.89 -11.58
C ALA A 607 -21.87 15.74 -12.22
N GLY A 608 -20.88 16.16 -11.44
CA GLY A 608 -19.73 16.94 -11.91
C GLY A 608 -18.89 16.17 -12.92
N TYR A 609 -18.66 14.88 -12.67
CA TYR A 609 -17.93 14.01 -13.59
C TYR A 609 -18.67 13.85 -14.93
N ILE A 610 -19.99 13.64 -14.90
CA ILE A 610 -20.81 13.54 -16.12
C ILE A 610 -20.65 14.81 -16.97
N ILE A 611 -20.70 15.99 -16.35
CA ILE A 611 -20.59 17.27 -17.06
C ILE A 611 -19.19 17.47 -17.65
N SER A 612 -18.15 17.16 -16.87
CA SER A 612 -16.76 17.40 -17.27
C SER A 612 -16.28 16.44 -18.36
N HIS A 613 -16.67 15.16 -18.30
CA HIS A 613 -16.02 14.11 -19.08
C HIS A 613 -16.97 13.30 -19.97
N VAL A 614 -18.28 13.34 -19.75
CA VAL A 614 -19.22 12.51 -20.52
C VAL A 614 -19.89 13.33 -21.62
N LYS A 615 -19.65 12.93 -22.87
CA LYS A 615 -20.34 13.51 -24.04
C LYS A 615 -21.81 13.06 -24.07
N GLN A 616 -22.68 13.93 -24.58
CA GLN A 616 -24.10 13.61 -24.76
C GLN A 616 -24.28 12.32 -25.55
N ARG A 617 -25.14 11.44 -25.03
CA ARG A 617 -25.44 10.12 -25.58
C ARG A 617 -26.78 10.13 -26.34
N ASN A 618 -27.08 9.05 -27.07
CA ASN A 618 -28.25 8.99 -27.95
C ASN A 618 -29.54 8.71 -27.17
N ASN A 619 -29.48 7.75 -26.23
CA ASN A 619 -30.65 7.25 -25.53
C ASN A 619 -30.85 7.93 -24.16
N ILE A 620 -29.78 8.37 -23.52
CA ILE A 620 -29.82 9.02 -22.20
C ILE A 620 -29.78 10.55 -22.32
N ARG A 621 -30.73 11.23 -21.67
CA ARG A 621 -30.72 12.68 -21.48
C ARG A 621 -29.89 13.06 -20.25
N LEU A 622 -28.58 13.28 -20.44
CA LEU A 622 -27.64 13.55 -19.33
C LEU A 622 -28.09 14.74 -18.46
N LYS A 623 -28.67 15.79 -19.08
CA LYS A 623 -29.23 16.94 -18.35
C LYS A 623 -30.30 16.54 -17.32
N GLU A 624 -31.18 15.59 -17.65
CA GLU A 624 -32.23 15.13 -16.74
C GLU A 624 -31.63 14.30 -15.60
N VAL A 625 -30.64 13.44 -15.89
CA VAL A 625 -29.90 12.66 -14.89
C VAL A 625 -29.21 13.58 -13.89
N ILE A 626 -28.44 14.58 -14.38
CA ILE A 626 -27.77 15.56 -13.53
C ILE A 626 -28.78 16.31 -12.66
N LYS A 627 -29.89 16.78 -13.23
CA LYS A 627 -30.93 17.50 -12.48
C LYS A 627 -31.50 16.64 -11.34
N ARG A 628 -31.77 15.35 -11.60
CA ARG A 628 -32.26 14.41 -10.59
C ARG A 628 -31.22 14.15 -9.50
N LEU A 629 -29.96 13.94 -9.88
CA LEU A 629 -28.86 13.78 -8.92
C LEU A 629 -28.71 15.01 -8.02
N LEU A 630 -28.90 16.22 -8.54
CA LEU A 630 -28.82 17.46 -7.75
C LEU A 630 -30.05 17.66 -6.85
N LYS A 631 -31.25 17.36 -7.38
CA LYS A 631 -32.51 17.56 -6.65
C LYS A 631 -32.94 16.40 -5.75
N SER A 632 -32.25 15.26 -5.80
CA SER A 632 -32.68 14.05 -5.09
C SER A 632 -34.09 13.60 -5.51
N GLU A 633 -34.39 13.69 -6.82
CA GLU A 633 -35.70 13.36 -7.39
C GLU A 633 -35.64 12.00 -8.11
N LEU A 634 -36.52 11.08 -7.71
CA LEU A 634 -36.61 9.73 -8.30
C LEU A 634 -37.28 9.75 -9.68
N VAL A 635 -36.84 8.85 -10.56
CA VAL A 635 -37.51 8.55 -11.83
C VAL A 635 -38.79 7.77 -11.58
N TYR A 636 -38.69 6.76 -10.71
CA TYR A 636 -39.78 5.87 -10.34
C TYR A 636 -40.10 6.05 -8.86
N PRO A 637 -41.08 6.89 -8.49
CA PRO A 637 -41.48 7.06 -7.11
C PRO A 637 -41.93 5.74 -6.49
N THR A 638 -41.47 5.46 -5.27
CA THR A 638 -41.78 4.24 -4.50
C THR A 638 -43.18 4.25 -3.88
N GLY A 639 -43.77 5.44 -3.72
CA GLY A 639 -45.01 5.65 -2.97
C GLY A 639 -44.84 5.62 -1.45
N ALA A 640 -43.60 5.45 -0.94
CA ALA A 640 -43.26 5.52 0.47
C ALA A 640 -42.73 6.91 0.86
N ASN A 641 -42.77 7.22 2.16
CA ASN A 641 -42.12 8.41 2.72
C ASN A 641 -40.61 8.15 2.88
N ASP A 642 -39.90 8.11 1.76
CA ASP A 642 -38.47 7.85 1.76
C ASP A 642 -37.68 9.09 2.25
N GLN A 643 -36.72 8.86 3.15
CA GLN A 643 -35.84 9.92 3.63
C GLN A 643 -34.76 10.23 2.58
N MET A 644 -34.96 11.29 1.81
CA MET A 644 -34.00 11.77 0.82
C MET A 644 -32.95 12.69 1.44
N THR A 645 -31.73 12.63 0.92
CA THR A 645 -30.67 13.60 1.27
C THR A 645 -30.95 14.98 0.67
N ALA A 646 -30.36 16.02 1.25
CA ALA A 646 -30.60 17.42 0.89
C ALA A 646 -30.45 17.70 -0.62
N THR A 647 -31.21 18.68 -1.08
CA THR A 647 -31.23 19.13 -2.48
C THR A 647 -30.21 20.25 -2.69
N PHE A 648 -29.55 20.25 -3.84
CA PHE A 648 -28.69 21.37 -4.27
C PHE A 648 -29.56 22.38 -5.01
N THR A 649 -29.85 23.50 -4.36
CA THR A 649 -30.83 24.49 -4.85
C THR A 649 -30.18 25.75 -5.40
N SER A 650 -28.97 26.06 -4.93
CA SER A 650 -28.29 27.32 -5.22
C SER A 650 -26.78 27.12 -5.39
N ALA A 651 -26.11 28.17 -5.89
CA ALA A 651 -24.65 28.18 -6.01
C ALA A 651 -23.94 28.04 -4.66
N THR A 652 -24.53 28.53 -3.56
CA THR A 652 -23.94 28.43 -2.22
C THR A 652 -23.81 26.99 -1.76
N ASP A 653 -24.76 26.11 -2.10
CA ASP A 653 -24.71 24.69 -1.76
C ASP A 653 -23.48 24.00 -2.38
N ILE A 654 -23.08 24.42 -3.59
CA ILE A 654 -21.90 23.89 -4.29
C ILE A 654 -20.62 24.44 -3.66
N ILE A 655 -20.56 25.76 -3.42
CA ILE A 655 -19.42 26.41 -2.77
C ILE A 655 -19.17 25.80 -1.39
N ASP A 656 -20.23 25.65 -0.57
CA ASP A 656 -20.16 25.05 0.75
C ASP A 656 -19.64 23.61 0.68
N SER A 657 -20.08 22.82 -0.31
CA SER A 657 -19.61 21.44 -0.50
C SER A 657 -18.12 21.39 -0.86
N ILE A 658 -17.63 22.32 -1.67
CA ILE A 658 -16.18 22.44 -1.97
C ILE A 658 -15.40 22.79 -0.70
N ILE A 659 -15.90 23.73 0.11
CA ILE A 659 -15.30 24.11 1.39
C ILE A 659 -15.24 22.89 2.32
N ARG A 660 -16.32 22.08 2.38
CA ARG A 660 -16.35 20.83 3.15
C ARG A 660 -15.30 19.83 2.69
N LEU A 661 -15.12 19.63 1.39
CA LEU A 661 -14.12 18.71 0.85
C LEU A 661 -12.68 19.21 1.10
N GLY A 662 -12.47 20.53 1.01
CA GLY A 662 -11.18 21.18 1.29
C GLY A 662 -10.80 21.23 2.77
N TYR A 663 -11.76 21.01 3.68
CA TYR A 663 -11.58 21.19 5.13
C TYR A 663 -10.51 20.29 5.78
N GLN A 664 -10.24 19.07 5.28
CA GLN A 664 -9.28 18.12 5.90
C GLN A 664 -8.11 17.65 4.99
N GLN A 665 -7.92 18.28 3.82
CA GLN A 665 -7.02 17.78 2.77
C GLN A 665 -5.51 17.74 3.14
N ASP A 666 -5.01 18.57 4.07
CA ASP A 666 -3.58 18.67 4.43
C ASP A 666 -3.11 17.82 5.60
N THR A 667 -4.03 17.16 6.30
CA THR A 667 -3.61 16.22 7.34
C THR A 667 -3.20 14.92 6.66
N HIS A 668 -2.22 14.18 7.20
CA HIS A 668 -1.96 12.77 6.83
C HIS A 668 -3.20 11.84 6.98
N LYS A 669 -4.39 12.40 7.28
CA LYS A 669 -5.70 11.80 7.50
C LYS A 669 -6.75 12.20 6.43
N GLY A 670 -6.33 12.66 5.24
CA GLY A 670 -7.20 13.05 4.11
C GLY A 670 -8.04 11.91 3.48
N TYR A 671 -8.48 10.95 4.29
CA TYR A 671 -9.11 9.69 3.92
C TYR A 671 -10.30 9.86 2.98
N TRP A 672 -11.19 10.82 3.23
CA TRP A 672 -12.37 11.01 2.37
C TRP A 672 -12.04 11.56 0.99
N TYR A 673 -11.15 12.56 0.89
CA TYR A 673 -10.73 13.13 -0.39
C TYR A 673 -10.01 12.09 -1.25
N GLU A 674 -9.16 11.26 -0.63
CA GLU A 674 -8.52 10.12 -1.28
C GLU A 674 -9.56 9.11 -1.80
N LYS A 675 -10.55 8.73 -0.98
CA LYS A 675 -11.63 7.81 -1.41
C LYS A 675 -12.48 8.35 -2.56
N LEU A 676 -12.75 9.66 -2.58
CA LEU A 676 -13.42 10.29 -3.71
C LEU A 676 -12.52 10.34 -4.95
N SER A 677 -11.22 10.55 -4.78
CA SER A 677 -10.25 10.50 -5.88
C SER A 677 -10.13 9.09 -6.47
N ASP A 678 -10.10 8.04 -5.64
CA ASP A 678 -10.19 6.63 -6.07
C ASP A 678 -11.45 6.37 -6.91
N LEU A 679 -12.57 7.02 -6.56
CA LEU A 679 -13.83 6.90 -7.30
C LEU A 679 -13.76 7.60 -8.66
N VAL A 680 -13.14 8.78 -8.73
CA VAL A 680 -12.87 9.51 -9.99
C VAL A 680 -11.97 8.69 -10.91
N GLU A 681 -10.89 8.09 -10.38
CA GLU A 681 -10.01 7.20 -11.14
C GLU A 681 -10.78 5.99 -11.71
N LYS A 682 -11.69 5.40 -10.94
CA LYS A 682 -12.56 4.33 -11.45
C LYS A 682 -13.53 4.80 -12.53
N PHE A 683 -14.04 6.03 -12.42
CA PHE A 683 -14.88 6.61 -13.48
C PHE A 683 -14.08 6.87 -14.76
N SER A 684 -12.84 7.33 -14.63
CA SER A 684 -11.92 7.58 -15.76
C SER A 684 -11.56 6.31 -16.52
N ALA A 685 -11.42 5.18 -15.83
CA ALA A 685 -11.18 3.88 -16.45
C ALA A 685 -12.28 3.47 -17.45
N TYR A 686 -13.52 3.97 -17.30
CA TYR A 686 -14.60 3.71 -18.28
C TYR A 686 -14.51 4.60 -19.53
N ASN A 687 -13.75 5.70 -19.46
CA ASN A 687 -13.45 6.57 -20.60
C ASN A 687 -12.21 6.12 -21.39
N GLU A 688 -11.34 5.29 -20.79
CA GLU A 688 -10.10 4.86 -21.44
C GLU A 688 -10.36 4.01 -22.70
N THR A 689 -9.77 4.45 -23.82
CA THR A 689 -9.80 3.70 -25.08
C THR A 689 -9.23 2.29 -24.92
N LYS A 690 -9.78 1.30 -25.65
CA LYS A 690 -9.30 -0.09 -25.67
C LYS A 690 -7.77 -0.15 -25.80
N MET A 691 -7.09 -0.54 -24.72
CA MET A 691 -5.63 -0.67 -24.71
C MET A 691 -5.19 -1.83 -25.61
N ILE A 692 -4.09 -1.62 -26.34
CA ILE A 692 -3.47 -2.67 -27.16
C ILE A 692 -2.41 -3.34 -26.30
N SER A 693 -2.56 -4.65 -26.09
CA SER A 693 -1.60 -5.46 -25.33
C SER A 693 -0.17 -5.25 -25.82
N GLY A 694 0.77 -5.02 -24.89
CA GLY A 694 2.19 -4.80 -25.18
C GLY A 694 2.63 -3.34 -25.29
N ARG A 695 1.73 -2.36 -25.11
CA ARG A 695 2.08 -0.93 -25.05
C ARG A 695 2.00 -0.40 -23.62
N ILE A 696 2.94 0.48 -23.26
CA ILE A 696 2.91 1.22 -22.00
C ILE A 696 2.00 2.43 -22.24
N HIS A 697 0.88 2.46 -21.53
CA HIS A 697 -0.02 3.61 -21.48
C HIS A 697 0.26 4.34 -20.16
N MET A 698 0.63 5.62 -20.21
CA MET A 698 0.60 6.46 -19.01
C MET A 698 -0.85 6.88 -18.80
N GLY A 699 -1.47 6.38 -17.73
CA GLY A 699 -2.79 6.85 -17.30
C GLY A 699 -2.74 8.33 -16.94
N ILE A 700 -3.85 9.03 -17.14
CA ILE A 700 -4.02 10.39 -16.63
C ILE A 700 -4.42 10.23 -15.17
N TYR A 701 -3.59 10.75 -14.26
CA TYR A 701 -3.98 10.82 -12.85
C TYR A 701 -5.16 11.79 -12.73
N GLU A 702 -6.35 11.27 -12.43
CA GLU A 702 -7.56 12.06 -12.19
C GLU A 702 -7.91 12.04 -10.70
N ASP A 703 -8.03 13.22 -10.09
CA ASP A 703 -8.46 13.38 -8.71
C ASP A 703 -9.72 14.28 -8.63
N VAL A 704 -10.24 14.51 -7.42
CA VAL A 704 -11.43 15.35 -7.22
C VAL A 704 -11.21 16.79 -7.74
N SER A 705 -9.99 17.32 -7.70
CA SER A 705 -9.70 18.68 -8.16
C SER A 705 -9.92 18.85 -9.67
N ASN A 706 -9.75 17.78 -10.46
CA ASN A 706 -10.05 17.79 -11.89
C ASN A 706 -11.56 17.94 -12.16
N ILE A 707 -12.42 17.60 -11.20
CA ILE A 707 -13.88 17.70 -11.31
C ILE A 707 -14.43 19.07 -10.87
N TYR A 708 -13.63 19.90 -10.20
CA TYR A 708 -14.06 21.23 -9.75
C TYR A 708 -14.53 22.15 -10.88
N GLU A 709 -14.05 21.98 -12.11
CA GLU A 709 -14.61 22.69 -13.26
C GLU A 709 -16.08 22.31 -13.51
N GLY A 710 -16.40 21.01 -13.40
CA GLY A 710 -17.77 20.51 -13.49
C GLY A 710 -18.64 21.00 -12.34
N TYR A 711 -18.09 21.11 -11.13
CA TYR A 711 -18.81 21.73 -10.00
C TYR A 711 -19.10 23.19 -10.25
N THR A 712 -18.14 23.92 -10.83
CA THR A 712 -18.31 25.33 -11.21
C THR A 712 -19.42 25.46 -12.27
N ASP A 713 -19.46 24.59 -13.26
CA ASP A 713 -20.54 24.54 -14.27
C ASP A 713 -21.93 24.26 -13.65
N ILE A 714 -22.00 23.38 -12.64
CA ILE A 714 -23.23 23.15 -11.85
C ILE A 714 -23.60 24.40 -11.06
N ALA A 715 -22.63 25.05 -10.42
CA ALA A 715 -22.88 26.24 -9.63
C ALA A 715 -23.38 27.40 -10.51
N PHE A 716 -22.83 27.57 -11.72
CA PHE A 716 -23.39 28.47 -12.71
C PHE A 716 -24.82 28.10 -13.05
N TYR A 717 -25.13 26.81 -13.27
CA TYR A 717 -26.49 26.37 -13.58
C TYR A 717 -27.49 26.74 -12.47
N LEU A 718 -27.07 26.64 -11.21
CA LEU A 718 -27.89 26.95 -10.03
C LEU A 718 -27.89 28.45 -9.65
N SER A 719 -27.04 29.27 -10.27
CA SER A 719 -26.91 30.70 -9.96
C SER A 719 -28.02 31.53 -10.62
N SER A 720 -29.18 31.63 -9.97
CA SER A 720 -30.30 32.47 -10.44
C SER A 720 -30.16 33.94 -10.04
N SER A 721 -29.43 34.22 -8.95
CA SER A 721 -29.17 35.55 -8.40
C SER A 721 -27.95 35.50 -7.47
N PRO A 722 -27.33 36.64 -7.11
CA PRO A 722 -26.28 36.69 -6.11
C PRO A 722 -26.81 36.32 -4.73
N HIS A 723 -26.09 35.48 -3.99
CA HIS A 723 -26.48 35.06 -2.65
C HIS A 723 -25.42 35.45 -1.62
N PRO A 724 -25.81 35.75 -0.36
CA PRO A 724 -24.85 35.96 0.71
C PRO A 724 -24.16 34.64 1.13
N VAL A 725 -23.10 34.76 1.92
CA VAL A 725 -22.41 33.62 2.53
C VAL A 725 -23.38 32.82 3.40
N SER A 726 -23.30 31.49 3.30
CA SER A 726 -24.21 30.60 4.03
C SER A 726 -24.00 30.72 5.54
N ARG A 727 -25.10 30.60 6.31
CA ARG A 727 -25.04 30.67 7.77
C ARG A 727 -24.15 29.57 8.38
N ARG A 728 -24.10 28.39 7.75
CA ARG A 728 -23.22 27.28 8.17
C ARG A 728 -21.73 27.64 8.07
N VAL A 729 -21.31 28.28 6.98
CA VAL A 729 -19.91 28.74 6.83
C VAL A 729 -19.61 29.93 7.75
N LEU A 730 -20.54 30.90 7.86
CA LEU A 730 -20.37 32.03 8.79
C LEU A 730 -20.21 31.56 10.24
N ASN A 731 -21.06 30.64 10.70
CA ASN A 731 -20.94 30.07 12.04
C ASN A 731 -19.60 29.32 12.22
N ALA A 732 -19.14 28.59 11.20
CA ALA A 732 -17.86 27.88 11.25
C ALA A 732 -16.64 28.81 11.24
N LEU A 733 -16.71 29.96 10.55
CA LEU A 733 -15.71 31.01 10.61
C LEU A 733 -15.66 31.66 12.00
N ASN A 734 -16.83 31.97 12.57
CA ASN A 734 -16.95 32.59 13.90
C ASN A 734 -16.46 31.66 15.02
N ASP A 735 -16.76 30.36 14.92
CA ASP A 735 -16.30 29.34 15.88
C ASP A 735 -14.85 28.87 15.59
N ASN A 736 -14.17 29.51 14.62
CA ASN A 736 -12.79 29.28 14.21
C ASN A 736 -12.42 27.82 13.89
N ILE A 737 -13.31 27.10 13.17
CA ILE A 737 -13.07 25.69 12.80
C ILE A 737 -11.95 25.58 11.74
N PHE A 738 -11.80 26.59 10.88
CA PHE A 738 -10.77 26.62 9.85
C PHE A 738 -9.48 27.23 10.43
N SER A 739 -8.35 26.54 10.30
CA SER A 739 -7.05 27.16 10.60
C SER A 739 -6.70 28.25 9.58
N TYR A 740 -5.76 29.11 9.93
CA TYR A 740 -5.29 30.20 9.07
C TYR A 740 -4.92 29.72 7.66
N HIS A 741 -4.02 28.73 7.56
CA HIS A 741 -3.63 28.15 6.26
C HIS A 741 -4.79 27.52 5.48
N ARG A 742 -5.80 26.97 6.18
CA ARG A 742 -6.99 26.41 5.50
C ARG A 742 -7.83 27.52 4.89
N LYS A 743 -8.00 28.64 5.58
CA LYS A 743 -8.71 29.81 5.05
C LYS A 743 -8.01 30.33 3.77
N GLU A 744 -6.68 30.46 3.78
CA GLU A 744 -5.89 30.83 2.59
C GLU A 744 -6.11 29.86 1.42
N ARG A 745 -6.05 28.56 1.70
CA ARG A 745 -6.21 27.53 0.67
C ARG A 745 -7.64 27.51 0.11
N ILE A 746 -8.66 27.70 0.94
CA ILE A 746 -10.05 27.84 0.50
C ILE A 746 -10.18 29.06 -0.41
N ILE A 747 -9.64 30.22 -0.03
CA ILE A 747 -9.65 31.42 -0.88
C ILE A 747 -9.03 31.13 -2.23
N PHE A 748 -7.84 30.53 -2.26
CA PHE A 748 -7.16 30.16 -3.51
C PHE A 748 -8.02 29.23 -4.39
N GLN A 749 -8.71 28.25 -3.80
CA GLN A 749 -9.61 27.36 -4.54
C GLN A 749 -10.83 28.12 -5.09
N LEU A 750 -11.45 28.99 -4.29
CA LEU A 750 -12.59 29.80 -4.72
C LEU A 750 -12.19 30.75 -5.85
N GLU A 751 -11.04 31.42 -5.75
CA GLU A 751 -10.52 32.29 -6.81
C GLU A 751 -10.33 31.55 -8.14
N ARG A 752 -9.84 30.30 -8.09
CA ARG A 752 -9.68 29.45 -9.29
C ARG A 752 -11.01 29.05 -9.93
N MET A 753 -12.14 29.17 -9.24
CA MET A 753 -13.46 28.91 -9.82
C MET A 753 -14.01 30.10 -10.62
N LYS A 754 -13.43 31.30 -10.49
CA LYS A 754 -13.85 32.45 -11.29
C LYS A 754 -13.68 32.15 -12.78
N ARG A 755 -14.62 32.64 -13.59
CA ARG A 755 -14.60 32.52 -15.05
C ARG A 755 -14.96 33.83 -15.71
N ASP A 756 -14.36 34.07 -16.87
CA ASP A 756 -14.64 35.23 -17.70
C ASP A 756 -15.85 35.00 -18.61
N LYS A 757 -16.49 36.10 -19.04
CA LYS A 757 -17.67 36.08 -19.94
C LYS A 757 -17.41 35.46 -21.32
N GLU A 758 -16.14 35.38 -21.73
CA GLU A 758 -15.73 34.80 -23.01
C GLU A 758 -15.52 33.27 -22.93
N THR A 759 -15.60 32.68 -21.74
CA THR A 759 -15.43 31.24 -21.55
C THR A 759 -16.52 30.49 -22.32
N SER A 760 -16.12 29.51 -23.13
CA SER A 760 -17.05 28.68 -23.90
C SER A 760 -17.82 27.74 -22.97
N SER A 761 -19.15 27.79 -23.02
CA SER A 761 -20.00 26.82 -22.31
C SER A 761 -19.78 25.41 -22.87
N ARG A 762 -19.62 24.43 -21.97
CA ARG A 762 -19.53 22.99 -22.32
C ARG A 762 -20.84 22.40 -22.85
N GLY A 763 -21.95 23.14 -22.76
CA GLY A 763 -23.07 23.03 -23.72
C GLY A 763 -24.24 22.09 -23.39
N TYR A 764 -24.30 21.42 -22.24
CA TYR A 764 -25.40 20.46 -21.96
C TYR A 764 -26.45 20.93 -20.93
N LEU A 765 -26.12 21.88 -20.04
CA LEU A 765 -27.04 22.28 -18.96
C LEU A 765 -27.93 23.48 -19.31
N MET A 766 -27.40 24.46 -20.05
CA MET A 766 -28.09 25.72 -20.36
C MET A 766 -27.62 26.31 -21.68
N SER A 767 -28.36 27.29 -22.22
CA SER A 767 -27.98 27.98 -23.45
C SER A 767 -26.75 28.88 -23.24
N LYS A 768 -26.06 29.26 -24.32
CA LYS A 768 -24.91 30.18 -24.24
C LYS A 768 -25.28 31.55 -23.66
N GLU A 769 -26.50 32.01 -23.89
CA GLU A 769 -27.00 33.31 -23.38
C GLU A 769 -27.31 33.23 -21.88
N GLU A 770 -27.99 32.18 -21.43
CA GLU A 770 -28.24 31.94 -20.01
C GLU A 770 -26.94 31.79 -19.23
N PHE A 771 -25.96 31.08 -19.80
CA PHE A 771 -24.66 30.86 -19.18
C PHE A 771 -23.93 32.17 -18.84
N LYS A 772 -23.89 33.13 -19.77
CA LYS A 772 -23.21 34.42 -19.56
C LYS A 772 -23.81 35.25 -18.41
N ASN A 773 -25.13 35.24 -18.26
CA ASN A 773 -25.80 35.99 -17.20
C ASN A 773 -25.55 35.36 -15.82
N LYS A 774 -25.54 34.02 -15.75
CA LYS A 774 -25.32 33.30 -14.49
C LYS A 774 -23.89 33.34 -13.97
N ILE A 775 -22.89 33.56 -14.84
CA ILE A 775 -21.50 33.79 -14.43
C ILE A 775 -21.38 35.01 -13.51
N ASN A 776 -22.06 36.13 -13.84
CA ASN A 776 -21.97 37.35 -13.02
C ASN A 776 -22.52 37.10 -11.61
N PHE A 777 -23.72 36.51 -11.51
CA PHE A 777 -24.35 36.20 -10.23
C PHE A 777 -23.52 35.22 -9.38
N PHE A 778 -22.86 34.25 -10.03
CA PHE A 778 -21.96 33.33 -9.35
C PHE A 778 -20.70 34.04 -8.85
N ASN A 779 -20.04 34.83 -9.69
CA ASN A 779 -18.83 35.57 -9.31
C ASN A 779 -19.11 36.53 -8.14
N GLU A 780 -20.25 37.23 -8.15
CA GLU A 780 -20.69 38.09 -7.02
C GLU A 780 -20.91 37.28 -5.72
N THR A 781 -21.54 36.11 -5.82
CA THR A 781 -21.70 35.19 -4.67
C THR A 781 -20.33 34.74 -4.15
N LEU A 782 -19.42 34.38 -5.04
CA LEU A 782 -18.10 33.87 -4.70
C LEU A 782 -17.19 34.96 -4.10
N ASP A 783 -17.30 36.20 -4.58
CA ASP A 783 -16.66 37.37 -3.99
C ASP A 783 -17.09 37.60 -2.54
N ALA A 784 -18.38 37.40 -2.22
CA ALA A 784 -18.86 37.49 -0.85
C ALA A 784 -18.21 36.43 0.07
N TYR A 785 -18.01 35.19 -0.40
CA TYR A 785 -17.29 34.16 0.35
C TYR A 785 -15.81 34.53 0.54
N ILE A 786 -15.11 34.91 -0.54
CA ILE A 786 -13.71 35.34 -0.47
C ILE A 786 -13.55 36.49 0.52
N GLN A 787 -14.43 37.48 0.48
CA GLN A 787 -14.41 38.61 1.40
C GLN A 787 -14.61 38.16 2.86
N ALA A 788 -15.56 37.26 3.14
CA ALA A 788 -15.78 36.76 4.50
C ALA A 788 -14.57 35.97 5.04
N PHE A 789 -13.94 35.13 4.21
CA PHE A 789 -12.72 34.42 4.60
C PHE A 789 -11.54 35.37 4.80
N ASN A 790 -11.37 36.38 3.92
CA ASN A 790 -10.33 37.40 4.07
C ASN A 790 -10.52 38.25 5.34
N GLN A 791 -11.75 38.62 5.68
CA GLN A 791 -12.06 39.32 6.93
C GLN A 791 -11.73 38.46 8.16
N SER A 792 -12.03 37.16 8.10
CA SER A 792 -11.66 36.23 9.16
C SER A 792 -10.14 36.06 9.29
N LEU A 793 -9.41 35.92 8.18
CA LEU A 793 -7.94 35.90 8.16
C LEU A 793 -7.34 37.17 8.76
N TYR A 794 -7.87 38.33 8.38
CA TYR A 794 -7.47 39.62 8.90
C TYR A 794 -7.66 39.68 10.42
N THR A 795 -8.81 39.21 10.91
CA THR A 795 -9.13 39.17 12.34
C THR A 795 -8.23 38.22 13.13
N ASP A 796 -7.97 37.02 12.60
CA ASP A 796 -7.04 36.06 13.20
C ASP A 796 -5.65 36.67 13.33
N LEU A 797 -5.17 37.30 12.25
CA LEU A 797 -3.84 37.90 12.21
C LEU A 797 -3.72 39.11 13.12
N LEU A 798 -4.77 39.93 13.24
CA LEU A 798 -4.80 41.03 14.21
C LEU A 798 -4.70 40.52 15.65
N ASN A 799 -5.45 39.47 15.98
CA ASN A 799 -5.48 38.91 17.33
C ASN A 799 -4.30 38.01 17.68
N ALA A 800 -3.51 37.59 16.68
CA ALA A 800 -2.36 36.73 16.93
C ALA A 800 -1.24 37.47 17.66
N ASP A 801 -0.72 36.80 18.68
CA ASP A 801 0.44 37.23 19.45
C ASP A 801 1.71 37.14 18.60
N ILE A 802 2.66 38.05 18.87
CA ILE A 802 3.98 38.02 18.26
C ILE A 802 4.79 36.87 18.85
N ASP A 803 5.42 36.08 17.98
CA ASP A 803 6.31 34.98 18.35
C ASP A 803 7.66 35.53 18.86
N THR A 804 7.70 35.87 20.14
CA THR A 804 8.91 36.33 20.82
C THR A 804 9.99 35.24 20.89
N ALA A 805 9.62 33.96 20.83
CA ALA A 805 10.58 32.86 20.83
C ALA A 805 11.36 32.82 19.51
N ARG A 806 10.69 33.12 18.39
CA ARG A 806 11.31 33.27 17.08
C ARG A 806 12.28 34.45 17.02
N LEU A 807 11.91 35.62 17.55
CA LEU A 807 12.81 36.78 17.68
C LEU A 807 14.07 36.41 18.50
N LYS A 808 13.88 35.77 19.66
CA LYS A 808 15.00 35.32 20.50
C LYS A 808 15.90 34.29 19.81
N LYS A 809 15.33 33.42 18.98
CA LYS A 809 16.09 32.47 18.16
C LYS A 809 16.99 33.20 17.16
N THR A 810 16.48 34.23 16.49
CA THR A 810 17.30 35.06 15.58
C THR A 810 18.45 35.73 16.32
N ASP A 811 18.22 36.28 17.52
CA ASP A 811 19.28 36.89 18.33
C ASP A 811 20.39 35.89 18.71
N LEU A 812 20.00 34.66 19.04
CA LEU A 812 20.94 33.56 19.34
C LEU A 812 21.73 33.13 18.12
N THR A 813 21.09 32.97 16.95
CA THR A 813 21.77 32.64 15.68
C THR A 813 22.81 33.71 15.34
N LEU A 814 22.43 35.00 15.36
CA LEU A 814 23.35 36.10 15.09
C LEU A 814 24.52 36.15 16.07
N THR A 815 24.26 35.91 17.35
CA THR A 815 25.29 35.86 18.39
C THR A 815 26.30 34.73 18.14
N GLN A 816 25.85 33.56 17.69
CA GLN A 816 26.70 32.41 17.40
C GLN A 816 27.52 32.58 16.11
N GLU A 817 26.94 33.16 15.07
CA GLU A 817 27.59 33.29 13.76
C GLU A 817 28.58 34.46 13.70
N LEU A 818 28.36 35.53 14.48
CA LEU A 818 29.15 36.76 14.42
C LEU A 818 30.69 36.54 14.51
N PRO A 819 31.23 35.78 15.47
CA PRO A 819 32.69 35.62 15.59
C PRO A 819 33.30 34.98 14.34
N GLN A 820 32.62 34.00 13.76
CA GLN A 820 33.09 33.34 12.55
C GLN A 820 33.05 34.31 11.36
N THR A 821 31.97 35.07 11.19
CA THR A 821 31.84 36.07 10.12
C THR A 821 32.93 37.15 10.21
N LEU A 822 33.25 37.63 11.42
CA LEU A 822 34.33 38.60 11.64
C LEU A 822 35.70 38.07 11.21
N THR A 823 36.01 36.79 11.49
CA THR A 823 37.28 36.18 11.09
C THR A 823 37.39 35.90 9.60
N GLN A 824 36.27 35.76 8.90
CA GLN A 824 36.25 35.46 7.46
C GLN A 824 36.45 36.69 6.58
N ASN A 825 36.08 37.88 7.07
CA ASN A 825 36.25 39.14 6.35
C ASN A 825 37.64 39.73 6.62
N THR A 826 38.42 40.02 5.56
CA THR A 826 39.81 40.46 5.72
C THR A 826 39.97 41.70 6.59
N LEU A 827 39.16 42.75 6.37
CA LEU A 827 39.27 43.98 7.17
C LEU A 827 38.79 43.80 8.61
N LEU A 828 37.69 43.06 8.80
CA LEU A 828 37.16 42.83 10.16
C LEU A 828 38.06 41.88 10.96
N SER A 829 38.79 40.98 10.29
CA SER A 829 39.73 40.04 10.92
C SER A 829 40.93 40.71 11.60
N HIS A 830 41.22 41.98 11.26
CA HIS A 830 42.27 42.75 11.92
C HIS A 830 41.87 43.25 13.31
N PHE A 831 40.58 43.27 13.64
CA PHE A 831 40.12 43.62 14.99
C PHE A 831 40.20 42.41 15.93
N SER A 832 40.59 42.64 17.18
CA SER A 832 40.40 41.66 18.24
C SER A 832 38.97 41.73 18.77
N PHE A 833 38.16 40.73 18.46
CA PHE A 833 36.79 40.61 18.95
C PHE A 833 36.75 40.29 20.45
N ARG A 834 36.02 41.11 21.22
CA ARG A 834 35.78 40.91 22.65
C ARG A 834 34.33 41.20 23.01
N THR A 835 33.83 40.50 24.02
CA THR A 835 32.54 40.79 24.64
C THR A 835 32.75 41.43 26.01
N SER A 836 31.88 42.35 26.40
CA SER A 836 31.95 43.06 27.69
C SER A 836 30.55 43.29 28.25
N GLU A 837 30.40 43.07 29.54
CA GLU A 837 29.16 43.36 30.30
C GLU A 837 29.21 44.75 30.97
N ASP A 838 30.33 45.46 30.85
CA ASP A 838 30.53 46.75 31.50
C ASP A 838 29.63 47.85 30.91
N SER A 839 28.60 48.23 31.69
CA SER A 839 27.65 49.29 31.34
C SER A 839 28.22 50.70 31.46
N THR A 840 29.42 50.87 32.02
CA THR A 840 30.04 52.21 32.21
C THR A 840 30.80 52.71 30.98
N LYS A 841 31.06 51.82 30.00
CA LYS A 841 31.62 52.18 28.69
C LYS A 841 30.63 52.99 27.84
N GLN A 842 31.15 53.89 27.00
CA GLN A 842 30.34 54.62 26.03
C GLN A 842 30.09 53.74 24.79
N TRP A 843 28.90 53.13 24.73
CA TRP A 843 28.50 52.23 23.65
C TRP A 843 27.83 52.96 22.48
N GLU A 844 28.19 52.62 21.23
CA GLU A 844 27.41 53.01 20.05
C GLU A 844 26.29 52.01 19.82
N THR A 845 25.04 52.48 19.83
CA THR A 845 23.89 51.64 19.46
C THR A 845 23.72 51.65 17.94
N LYS A 846 23.65 50.48 17.33
CA LYS A 846 23.37 50.27 15.91
C LYS A 846 22.13 49.41 15.76
N CYS A 847 21.33 49.69 14.74
CA CYS A 847 20.10 48.95 14.48
C CYS A 847 19.91 48.72 12.98
N ILE A 848 19.39 47.55 12.63
CA ILE A 848 18.92 47.23 11.28
C ILE A 848 17.40 47.08 11.36
N CYS A 849 16.71 47.80 10.49
CA CYS A 849 15.26 47.75 10.36
C CYS A 849 14.90 46.98 9.08
N THR A 850 14.06 45.97 9.21
CA THR A 850 13.53 45.19 8.08
C THR A 850 12.01 45.15 8.14
N GLU A 851 11.35 45.54 7.06
CA GLU A 851 9.89 45.45 6.94
C GLU A 851 9.49 43.98 6.76
N ILE A 852 8.64 43.49 7.66
CA ILE A 852 8.16 42.10 7.68
C ILE A 852 6.66 42.09 7.93
N PRO A 853 5.86 41.39 7.11
CA PRO A 853 4.44 41.24 7.34
C PRO A 853 4.19 40.43 8.63
N LYS A 854 3.16 40.82 9.38
CA LYS A 854 2.82 40.26 10.70
C LYS A 854 2.61 38.74 10.66
N ASN A 855 2.15 38.18 9.54
CA ASN A 855 1.90 36.74 9.39
C ASN A 855 3.17 35.88 9.52
N ILE A 856 4.36 36.42 9.22
CA ILE A 856 5.64 35.71 9.36
C ILE A 856 6.07 35.61 10.82
N ILE A 857 5.69 36.58 11.65
CA ILE A 857 6.14 36.73 13.04
C ILE A 857 5.04 36.48 14.07
N SER A 858 3.86 36.06 13.63
CA SER A 858 2.74 35.70 14.50
C SER A 858 2.83 34.24 14.93
N ARG A 859 2.58 33.99 16.20
CA ARG A 859 2.55 32.66 16.80
C ARG A 859 1.42 31.83 16.18
N ASP A 860 1.71 30.56 15.89
CA ASP A 860 0.76 29.56 15.36
C ASP A 860 0.10 29.90 13.99
N ILE A 861 0.61 30.92 13.27
CA ILE A 861 0.11 31.33 11.94
C ILE A 861 1.00 30.83 10.79
N ASN A 862 2.33 31.00 10.85
CA ASN A 862 3.24 30.59 9.78
C ASN A 862 4.50 29.91 10.34
N SER A 863 4.39 28.59 10.55
CA SER A 863 5.50 27.76 11.06
C SER A 863 6.53 27.39 9.99
N ASN A 864 6.26 27.65 8.70
CA ASN A 864 7.03 27.13 7.56
C ASN A 864 8.00 28.16 6.93
N PHE A 865 8.05 29.38 7.44
CA PHE A 865 9.07 30.34 7.01
C PHE A 865 10.41 29.93 7.65
N PHE A 866 11.41 29.57 6.86
CA PHE A 866 12.72 29.10 7.35
C PHE A 866 13.84 30.14 7.25
N GLU A 867 13.58 31.29 6.63
CA GLU A 867 14.59 32.36 6.53
C GLU A 867 14.72 33.11 7.87
N ASP A 868 15.95 33.53 8.18
CA ASP A 868 16.26 34.35 9.34
C ASP A 868 15.67 35.76 9.16
N LEU A 869 15.02 36.27 10.21
CA LEU A 869 14.39 37.60 10.21
C LEU A 869 15.41 38.73 9.95
N THR A 870 16.66 38.54 10.37
CA THR A 870 17.79 39.41 10.05
C THR A 870 18.98 38.51 9.74
N SER A 871 19.59 38.69 8.57
CA SER A 871 20.75 37.88 8.16
C SER A 871 22.06 38.45 8.70
N ILE A 872 23.01 37.58 9.04
CA ILE A 872 24.34 37.99 9.52
C ILE A 872 25.09 38.84 8.49
N SER A 873 24.86 38.59 7.19
CA SER A 873 25.44 39.39 6.10
C SER A 873 25.02 40.85 6.11
N ASN A 874 23.81 41.17 6.60
CA ASN A 874 23.37 42.56 6.74
C ASN A 874 24.09 43.24 7.92
N VAL A 875 24.35 42.51 9.00
CA VAL A 875 25.17 42.99 10.13
C VAL A 875 26.60 43.25 9.68
N GLU A 876 27.22 42.32 8.94
CA GLU A 876 28.57 42.46 8.39
C GLU A 876 28.70 43.71 7.51
N LYS A 877 27.75 43.93 6.59
CA LYS A 877 27.73 45.14 5.75
C LYS A 877 27.64 46.43 6.56
N HIS A 878 26.82 46.43 7.61
CA HIS A 878 26.67 47.61 8.47
C HIS A 878 27.96 47.90 9.26
N MET A 879 28.65 46.85 9.74
CA MET A 879 29.95 46.97 10.38
C MET A 879 31.01 47.51 9.43
N LEU A 880 31.12 46.95 8.22
CA LEU A 880 32.06 47.42 7.20
C LEU A 880 31.81 48.87 6.83
N HIS A 881 30.55 49.29 6.71
CA HIS A 881 30.21 50.68 6.46
C HIS A 881 30.72 51.61 7.58
N ASN A 882 30.61 51.20 8.85
CA ASN A 882 31.15 51.95 9.98
C ASN A 882 32.69 52.02 9.95
N VAL A 883 33.35 50.91 9.59
CA VAL A 883 34.82 50.86 9.40
C VAL A 883 35.23 51.84 8.30
N TYR A 884 34.60 51.77 7.12
CA TYR A 884 34.89 52.67 6.01
C TYR A 884 34.70 54.13 6.39
N HIS A 885 33.58 54.47 7.03
CA HIS A 885 33.31 55.84 7.46
C HIS A 885 34.42 56.35 8.40
N ARG A 886 34.82 55.55 9.40
CA ARG A 886 35.88 55.95 10.34
C ARG A 886 37.25 56.07 9.67
N LEU A 887 37.59 55.17 8.75
CA LEU A 887 38.84 55.20 8.01
C LEU A 887 38.96 56.43 7.09
N LEU A 888 37.86 56.82 6.43
CA LEU A 888 37.80 58.00 5.56
C LEU A 888 38.06 59.31 6.30
N HIS A 889 37.71 59.37 7.59
CA HIS A 889 37.91 60.55 8.45
C HIS A 889 39.25 60.55 9.20
N LEU A 890 40.14 59.57 8.98
CA LEU A 890 41.48 59.58 9.57
C LEU A 890 42.33 60.70 8.95
N SER A 891 43.09 61.41 9.79
CA SER A 891 44.13 62.31 9.30
C SER A 891 45.25 61.49 8.64
N SER A 892 45.70 61.92 7.46
CA SER A 892 46.82 61.29 6.76
C SER A 892 48.13 61.97 7.12
N SER A 893 49.16 61.17 7.38
CA SER A 893 50.51 61.65 7.70
C SER A 893 51.20 62.23 6.45
N ARG A 894 50.80 61.73 5.27
CA ARG A 894 51.22 62.19 3.94
C ARG A 894 50.04 62.10 2.99
N THR A 895 49.96 63.05 2.05
CA THR A 895 48.99 62.99 0.96
C THR A 895 49.76 63.13 -0.34
N GLU A 896 49.57 62.18 -1.24
CA GLU A 896 50.25 62.11 -2.53
C GLU A 896 49.22 62.03 -3.65
N ILE A 897 49.54 62.63 -4.78
CA ILE A 897 48.72 62.59 -5.98
C ILE A 897 49.35 61.56 -6.91
N VAL A 898 48.55 60.62 -7.41
CA VAL A 898 49.04 59.51 -8.22
C VAL A 898 48.24 59.42 -9.52
N HIS A 899 48.96 59.36 -10.65
CA HIS A 899 48.38 59.40 -11.99
C HIS A 899 48.21 58.00 -12.60
N ASP A 900 49.02 57.04 -12.17
CA ASP A 900 48.94 55.66 -12.64
C ASP A 900 49.27 54.63 -11.55
N VAL A 901 48.95 53.37 -11.84
CA VAL A 901 49.16 52.25 -10.90
C VAL A 901 50.65 52.01 -10.61
N GLU A 902 51.55 52.32 -11.54
CA GLU A 902 52.98 52.06 -11.37
C GLU A 902 53.59 53.06 -10.38
N GLU A 903 53.17 54.32 -10.45
CA GLU A 903 53.47 55.37 -9.47
C GLU A 903 52.90 54.99 -8.08
N LEU A 904 51.67 54.46 -8.00
CA LEU A 904 51.07 53.97 -6.75
C LEU A 904 51.92 52.85 -6.12
N LEU A 905 52.26 51.83 -6.90
CA LEU A 905 53.01 50.66 -6.42
C LEU A 905 54.44 51.03 -6.03
N LYS A 906 55.07 51.96 -6.75
CA LYS A 906 56.40 52.49 -6.40
C LYS A 906 56.38 53.20 -5.04
N ASN A 907 55.43 54.12 -4.83
CA ASN A 907 55.31 54.85 -3.57
C ASN A 907 54.97 53.89 -2.42
N LEU A 908 54.12 52.88 -2.66
CA LEU A 908 53.83 51.83 -1.68
C LEU A 908 55.09 51.05 -1.27
N ARG A 909 55.93 50.67 -2.23
CA ARG A 909 57.16 49.90 -1.96
C ARG A 909 58.17 50.70 -1.13
N GLU A 910 58.27 52.00 -1.38
CA GLU A 910 59.13 52.91 -0.62
C GLU A 910 58.62 53.08 0.82
N ILE A 911 57.31 53.34 0.97
CA ILE A 911 56.68 53.61 2.27
C ILE A 911 56.61 52.36 3.17
N THR A 912 56.43 51.17 2.58
CA THR A 912 56.23 49.90 3.33
C THR A 912 57.51 49.05 3.43
N SER A 913 58.69 49.68 3.38
CA SER A 913 59.99 48.99 3.42
C SER A 913 60.43 48.54 4.82
N ASP A 914 59.67 48.88 5.87
CA ASP A 914 59.98 48.61 7.29
C ASP A 914 59.49 47.24 7.80
N GLU A 915 59.12 46.32 6.90
CA GLU A 915 58.61 44.95 7.17
C GLU A 915 57.34 44.86 8.06
N ASP A 916 56.73 45.98 8.44
CA ASP A 916 55.45 46.00 9.17
C ASP A 916 54.28 45.56 8.27
N ASN A 917 53.14 45.19 8.88
CA ASN A 917 51.96 44.76 8.14
C ASN A 917 51.07 45.96 7.79
N TYR A 918 50.82 46.14 6.51
CA TYR A 918 49.99 47.23 6.00
C TYR A 918 48.78 46.70 5.24
N THR A 919 47.75 47.54 5.16
CA THR A 919 46.65 47.34 4.23
C THR A 919 46.46 48.62 3.42
N LEU A 920 46.48 48.50 2.10
CA LEU A 920 46.03 49.52 1.18
C LEU A 920 44.55 49.30 0.88
N ILE A 921 43.73 50.27 1.24
CA ILE A 921 42.29 50.24 0.98
C ILE A 921 42.01 51.14 -0.21
N LEU A 922 41.58 50.54 -1.31
CA LEU A 922 41.17 51.22 -2.54
C LEU A 922 39.67 51.56 -2.45
N PHE A 923 39.34 52.84 -2.42
CA PHE A 923 37.97 53.31 -2.60
C PHE A 923 37.74 53.57 -4.09
N GLY A 924 36.69 52.96 -4.66
CA GLY A 924 36.36 53.08 -6.08
C GLY A 924 37.04 52.01 -6.96
N THR A 925 36.88 52.16 -8.29
CA THR A 925 37.36 51.17 -9.27
C THR A 925 38.50 51.66 -10.15
N TYR A 926 38.91 52.94 -10.03
CA TYR A 926 39.81 53.61 -10.96
C TYR A 926 41.12 52.84 -11.21
N PHE A 927 41.86 52.50 -10.16
CA PHE A 927 43.06 51.65 -10.26
C PHE A 927 42.79 50.16 -10.04
N GLY A 928 41.59 49.79 -9.60
CA GLY A 928 41.27 48.43 -9.20
C GLY A 928 41.26 47.43 -10.37
N GLN A 929 40.88 47.87 -11.57
CA GLN A 929 40.83 47.01 -12.75
C GLN A 929 42.23 46.73 -13.31
N THR A 930 43.07 47.76 -13.41
CA THR A 930 44.47 47.67 -13.83
C THR A 930 45.31 46.85 -12.85
N LEU A 931 45.10 47.00 -11.55
CA LEU A 931 45.73 46.13 -10.54
C LEU A 931 45.33 44.66 -10.73
N ARG A 932 44.05 44.36 -11.00
CA ARG A 932 43.63 42.98 -11.31
C ARG A 932 44.26 42.46 -12.60
N GLU A 933 44.39 43.27 -13.64
CA GLU A 933 45.08 42.85 -14.88
C GLU A 933 46.55 42.48 -14.63
N LEU A 934 47.23 43.22 -13.74
CA LEU A 934 48.61 42.92 -13.35
C LEU A 934 48.77 41.55 -12.69
N THR A 935 47.71 40.89 -12.18
CA THR A 935 47.83 39.51 -11.68
C THR A 935 48.27 38.54 -12.79
N HIS A 936 47.93 38.84 -14.04
CA HIS A 936 48.19 37.98 -15.19
C HIS A 936 49.50 38.33 -15.94
N HIS A 937 50.20 39.39 -15.53
CA HIS A 937 51.44 39.86 -16.17
C HIS A 937 52.68 39.54 -15.32
N GLU A 938 52.99 38.25 -15.15
CA GLU A 938 54.11 37.76 -14.32
C GLU A 938 55.45 38.42 -14.65
N ASN A 939 55.69 38.72 -15.93
CA ASN A 939 56.91 39.35 -16.43
C ASN A 939 57.16 40.74 -15.80
N ARG A 940 56.11 41.42 -15.31
CA ARG A 940 56.18 42.74 -14.71
C ARG A 940 56.25 42.70 -13.17
N HIS A 941 56.09 41.54 -12.55
CA HIS A 941 56.03 41.42 -11.09
C HIS A 941 57.35 41.77 -10.41
N SER A 942 58.48 41.31 -10.95
CA SER A 942 59.80 41.63 -10.42
C SER A 942 60.17 43.11 -10.58
N GLU A 943 59.72 43.73 -11.67
CA GLU A 943 59.90 45.17 -11.94
C GLU A 943 59.12 46.02 -10.94
N LEU A 944 57.85 45.70 -10.73
CA LEU A 944 56.92 46.46 -9.89
C LEU A 944 56.94 46.03 -8.41
N GLY A 945 57.75 45.04 -8.03
CA GLY A 945 57.87 44.57 -6.64
C GLY A 945 56.64 43.83 -6.12
N ILE A 946 55.88 43.17 -7.01
CA ILE A 946 54.64 42.47 -6.71
C ILE A 946 54.92 41.01 -6.31
N THR A 947 54.22 40.53 -5.29
CA THR A 947 54.13 39.11 -4.94
C THR A 947 52.67 38.64 -5.02
N LEU A 948 52.45 37.44 -5.54
CA LEU A 948 51.10 36.87 -5.63
C LEU A 948 50.81 36.02 -4.38
N ASN A 949 49.70 36.31 -3.72
CA ASN A 949 49.18 35.46 -2.66
C ASN A 949 48.22 34.43 -3.27
N THR A 950 48.68 33.18 -3.40
CA THR A 950 47.92 32.08 -4.03
C THR A 950 46.84 31.49 -3.12
N ILE A 951 46.72 31.97 -1.88
CA ILE A 951 45.73 31.52 -0.90
C ILE A 951 44.72 32.65 -0.69
N SER A 952 43.68 32.77 -1.52
CA SER A 952 42.38 33.33 -1.07
C SER A 952 41.33 33.36 -2.18
N ASN A 953 40.27 32.57 -2.01
CA ASN A 953 38.93 32.89 -2.53
C ASN A 953 38.20 33.80 -1.52
N VAL A 954 38.90 34.77 -0.91
CA VAL A 954 38.34 35.68 0.09
C VAL A 954 37.81 36.91 -0.65
N ARG A 955 36.53 37.25 -0.43
CA ARG A 955 35.89 38.42 -1.07
C ARG A 955 36.66 39.70 -0.73
N ASP A 956 36.78 40.58 -1.71
CA ASP A 956 37.29 41.96 -1.59
C ASP A 956 38.80 42.15 -1.30
N LEU A 957 39.57 41.06 -1.10
CA LEU A 957 41.03 41.09 -1.09
C LEU A 957 41.59 40.83 -2.51
N MET A 958 42.56 41.61 -2.95
CA MET A 958 43.24 41.38 -4.23
C MET A 958 44.36 40.33 -4.10
N PRO A 959 44.66 39.57 -5.17
CA PRO A 959 45.71 38.54 -5.14
C PRO A 959 47.14 39.10 -5.09
N ILE A 960 47.30 40.43 -5.20
CA ILE A 960 48.59 41.12 -5.31
C ILE A 960 48.94 41.74 -3.96
N ARG A 961 50.19 41.52 -3.55
CA ARG A 961 50.83 42.17 -2.42
C ARG A 961 52.09 42.90 -2.86
N VAL A 962 52.41 44.01 -2.21
CA VAL A 962 53.72 44.67 -2.30
C VAL A 962 54.33 44.67 -0.91
N ASN A 963 55.52 44.10 -0.76
CA ASN A 963 56.11 43.80 0.56
C ASN A 963 55.08 43.07 1.47
N ASN A 964 54.90 43.50 2.72
CA ASN A 964 53.88 43.01 3.66
C ASN A 964 52.57 43.83 3.61
N CYS A 965 52.22 44.43 2.46
CA CYS A 965 51.01 45.21 2.26
C CYS A 965 49.92 44.43 1.50
N ASP A 966 48.77 44.24 2.15
CA ASP A 966 47.55 43.68 1.56
C ASP A 966 46.76 44.75 0.80
N ILE A 967 46.19 44.41 -0.36
CA ILE A 967 45.38 45.36 -1.15
C ILE A 967 43.91 44.97 -1.05
N TYR A 968 43.13 45.77 -0.35
CA TYR A 968 41.68 45.61 -0.16
C TYR A 968 40.90 46.56 -1.06
N GLN A 969 39.85 46.08 -1.72
CA GLN A 969 39.04 46.89 -2.65
C GLN A 969 37.61 47.09 -2.14
N VAL A 970 37.21 48.36 -1.97
CA VAL A 970 35.85 48.75 -1.61
C VAL A 970 35.05 49.09 -2.87
N TRP A 971 34.04 48.28 -3.17
CA TRP A 971 33.15 48.48 -4.31
C TRP A 971 32.04 49.50 -4.03
N ARG A 972 31.60 50.23 -5.08
CA ARG A 972 30.45 51.16 -5.06
C ARG A 972 30.61 52.42 -4.17
N GLN A 973 31.84 52.92 -4.03
CA GLN A 973 32.12 54.26 -3.49
C GLN A 973 32.40 55.23 -4.66
N ASN A 974 31.92 56.47 -4.58
CA ASN A 974 32.13 57.51 -5.60
C ASN A 974 33.48 58.22 -5.47
N GLU A 975 34.22 57.93 -4.40
CA GLU A 975 35.51 58.55 -4.11
C GLU A 975 36.63 57.73 -4.76
N ASN A 976 37.52 58.38 -5.52
CA ASN A 976 38.65 57.75 -6.21
C ASN A 976 39.96 58.08 -5.49
N HIS A 977 40.18 57.43 -4.36
CA HIS A 977 41.43 57.56 -3.61
C HIS A 977 41.75 56.25 -2.89
N SER A 978 42.97 56.12 -2.38
CA SER A 978 43.36 54.98 -1.57
C SER A 978 44.04 55.41 -0.28
N LEU A 979 43.79 54.64 0.78
CA LEU A 979 44.33 54.86 2.11
C LEU A 979 45.27 53.72 2.46
N LEU A 980 46.53 54.06 2.74
CA LEU A 980 47.51 53.14 3.30
C LEU A 980 47.50 53.25 4.81
N ILE A 981 47.24 52.13 5.47
CA ILE A 981 47.16 52.05 6.93
C ILE A 981 48.06 50.92 7.45
N ARG A 982 48.62 51.10 8.65
CA ARG A 982 49.23 50.00 9.40
C ARG A 982 48.11 49.14 9.98
N ASN A 983 48.26 47.81 9.94
CA ASN A 983 47.25 46.90 10.48
C ASN A 983 47.12 47.03 12.02
N SER A 984 48.14 47.58 12.69
CA SER A 984 48.13 47.91 14.13
C SER A 984 47.19 49.05 14.53
N ILE A 985 46.60 49.78 13.55
CA ILE A 985 45.58 50.81 13.80
C ILE A 985 44.25 50.19 14.23
N PHE A 986 43.97 48.96 13.80
CA PHE A 986 42.77 48.22 14.21
C PHE A 986 42.97 47.68 15.63
N GLY A 987 42.19 48.21 16.58
CA GLY A 987 42.23 47.81 17.98
C GLY A 987 41.21 46.72 18.30
N ASP A 988 40.64 46.79 19.50
CA ASP A 988 39.56 45.89 19.90
C ASP A 988 38.22 46.33 19.29
N ILE A 989 37.39 45.35 18.94
CA ILE A 989 35.95 45.55 18.71
C ILE A 989 35.20 44.90 19.88
N TYR A 990 34.54 45.73 20.68
CA TYR A 990 33.75 45.30 21.82
C TYR A 990 32.28 45.21 21.44
N PHE A 991 31.65 44.13 21.89
CA PHE A 991 30.21 43.94 21.87
C PHE A 991 29.67 43.88 23.29
N PHE A 992 28.57 44.59 23.54
CA PHE A 992 27.88 44.50 24.81
C PHE A 992 27.17 43.14 24.90
N SER A 993 27.48 42.37 25.93
CA SER A 993 26.78 41.12 26.23
C SER A 993 25.69 41.40 27.25
N ASP A 994 24.44 41.10 26.91
CA ASP A 994 23.35 41.16 27.88
C ASP A 994 23.41 39.96 28.86
N SER A 995 22.60 40.01 29.92
CA SER A 995 22.53 39.01 30.99
C SER A 995 22.24 37.56 30.53
N ASP A 996 21.66 37.40 29.33
CA ASP A 996 21.39 36.10 28.69
C ASP A 996 22.54 35.63 27.75
N ASN A 997 23.71 36.27 27.77
CA ASN A 997 24.84 36.08 26.84
C ASN A 997 24.51 36.35 25.36
N THR A 998 23.44 37.10 25.08
CA THR A 998 23.05 37.53 23.72
C THR A 998 23.67 38.88 23.39
N LEU A 999 24.16 39.04 22.16
CA LEU A 999 24.78 40.28 21.67
C LEU A 999 23.81 41.19 20.90
N PHE A 1000 22.69 40.62 20.45
CA PHE A 1000 21.66 41.27 19.66
C PHE A 1000 20.34 41.24 20.41
N ASN A 1001 19.50 42.23 20.13
CA ASN A 1001 18.13 42.31 20.62
C ASN A 1001 17.20 42.67 19.47
N SER A 1002 16.36 41.72 19.08
CA SER A 1002 15.36 41.88 18.02
C SER A 1002 13.99 42.16 18.61
N SER A 1003 13.36 43.23 18.15
CA SER A 1003 11.99 43.59 18.51
C SER A 1003 11.16 43.81 17.26
N TRP A 1004 9.85 43.61 17.36
CA TRP A 1004 8.91 43.92 16.28
C TRP A 1004 7.97 45.04 16.70
N GLN A 1005 7.76 46.00 15.81
CA GLN A 1005 6.81 47.10 16.00
C GLN A 1005 5.87 47.16 14.79
N SER A 1006 4.57 47.26 15.05
CA SER A 1006 3.58 47.47 13.99
C SER A 1006 3.75 48.84 13.35
N SER A 1007 3.49 48.94 12.05
CA SER A 1007 3.36 50.22 11.36
C SER A 1007 2.13 50.98 11.84
N ASP A 1008 2.26 52.30 11.98
CA ASP A 1008 1.15 53.19 12.35
C ASP A 1008 0.06 53.26 11.27
N GLU A 1009 0.40 52.97 10.01
CA GLU A 1009 -0.53 53.02 8.88
C GLU A 1009 -1.23 51.67 8.63
N ASN A 1010 -0.55 50.55 8.87
CA ASN A 1010 -1.08 49.20 8.64
C ASN A 1010 -0.67 48.24 9.77
N PRO A 1011 -1.59 47.80 10.65
CA PRO A 1011 -1.27 46.93 11.79
C PRO A 1011 -0.85 45.50 11.36
N LEU A 1012 -0.98 45.16 10.08
CA LEU A 1012 -0.51 43.89 9.52
C LEU A 1012 0.90 43.94 8.95
N GLU A 1013 1.48 45.12 8.87
CA GLU A 1013 2.87 45.32 8.48
C GLU A 1013 3.62 45.87 9.69
N GLY A 1014 4.88 45.49 9.82
CA GLY A 1014 5.70 46.00 10.91
C GLY A 1014 7.17 45.90 10.58
N ILE A 1015 7.96 46.52 11.44
CA ILE A 1015 9.40 46.57 11.30
C ILE A 1015 9.98 45.66 12.38
N VAL A 1016 10.77 44.67 11.96
CA VAL A 1016 11.72 44.01 12.85
C VAL A 1016 12.93 44.92 12.96
N THR A 1017 13.20 45.37 14.18
CA THR A 1017 14.39 46.16 14.53
C THR A 1017 15.33 45.28 15.34
N THR A 1018 16.47 44.96 14.74
CA THR A 1018 17.54 44.21 15.37
C THR A 1018 18.64 45.18 15.76
N CYS A 1019 18.81 45.40 17.07
CA CYS A 1019 19.78 46.33 17.61
C CYS A 1019 20.93 45.62 18.32
N TRP A 1020 22.10 46.23 18.30
CA TRP A 1020 23.26 45.83 19.10
C TRP A 1020 24.04 47.06 19.56
N LYS A 1021 24.86 46.87 20.59
CA LYS A 1021 25.75 47.89 21.13
C LYS A 1021 27.18 47.48 20.86
N GLN A 1022 27.92 48.34 20.17
CA GLN A 1022 29.33 48.09 19.84
C GLN A 1022 30.20 49.28 20.20
N GLU A 1023 31.46 49.01 20.49
CA GLU A 1023 32.53 49.99 20.58
C GLU A 1023 33.66 49.48 19.67
N MET A 1024 34.03 50.27 18.68
CA MET A 1024 35.05 49.91 17.70
C MET A 1024 36.24 50.85 17.86
N GLU A 1025 37.43 50.31 18.10
CA GLU A 1025 38.64 51.12 18.25
C GLU A 1025 39.47 51.15 16.96
N ILE A 1026 39.62 52.35 16.40
CA ILE A 1026 40.57 52.63 15.31
C ILE A 1026 41.45 53.77 15.81
N LYS A 1027 42.74 53.50 16.07
CA LYS A 1027 43.65 54.43 16.75
C LYS A 1027 44.86 54.71 15.87
N GLY A 1028 45.13 55.98 15.58
CA GLY A 1028 46.30 56.42 14.80
C GLY A 1028 45.94 57.35 13.65
N SER A 1029 46.87 57.54 12.73
CA SER A 1029 46.71 58.29 11.47
C SER A 1029 46.94 57.38 10.28
N ALA A 1030 46.31 57.69 9.14
CA ALA A 1030 46.65 57.02 7.89
C ALA A 1030 48.13 57.30 7.56
N VAL A 1031 48.85 56.30 7.07
CA VAL A 1031 50.27 56.44 6.73
C VAL A 1031 50.42 57.33 5.50
N ALA A 1032 49.60 57.08 4.49
CA ALA A 1032 49.50 57.90 3.30
C ALA A 1032 48.08 57.85 2.74
N ARG A 1033 47.67 58.96 2.12
CA ARG A 1033 46.46 59.06 1.30
C ARG A 1033 46.88 59.35 -0.13
N PHE A 1034 46.46 58.51 -1.07
CA PHE A 1034 46.75 58.68 -2.49
C PHE A 1034 45.49 59.11 -3.22
N GLU A 1035 45.47 60.33 -3.73
CA GLU A 1035 44.39 60.82 -4.59
C GLU A 1035 44.62 60.33 -6.02
N HIS A 1036 43.60 59.70 -6.61
CA HIS A 1036 43.69 59.15 -7.97
C HIS A 1036 43.12 60.18 -8.95
N LEU A 1037 43.96 60.70 -9.86
CA LEU A 1037 43.56 61.72 -10.85
C LEU A 1037 43.31 61.16 -12.25
#